data_AF-A0A8S1P111-F1
#
_entry.id   AF-A0A8S1P111-F1
#
_cell.length_a   1.000
_cell.length_b   1.000
_cell.length_c   1.000
_cell.angle_alpha   90.00
_cell.angle_beta   90.00
_cell.angle_gamma   90.00
#
_symmetry.space_group_name_H-M   'P 1'
#
loop_
_entity.id
_entity.type
_entity.pdbx_description
1 polymer ?
#
loop_
_entity_poly.entity_id
_entity_poly.type
_entity_poly.pdbx_seq_one_letter_code
_entity_poly.pdbx_strand_id
1 'polypeptide(L)'
;MYLEFDDQMDYFKIPGPQAYNILSYSKHSTPSYKFGKEEKFYVLKNLITPSPGKYVFPSNFNQENNKGMRFGKDKKNKQTFSTVPGVGSYNLFVDLKNRNGIIFGRKLQKIPQKMQKNGKSNSVFVYYPFTNYYQMGKWIENDQDDGDSFRKLELYQQQFLSKDLLEKKSGIWIEFKKIDQCEVMFKGEYQKGNRIGRWRYYWKKNVNQPFELIFGGQYDGEQNSKNGKWVELSDDFIHNITFFGEYKNGKKIGRWDICYHGEKIGGGQYDQERNQKNGQWIELCDKFNEQNQVTFRGEYKNDQKIGRWDVYYFGEQIAGGEYDSEQNLKDGNWIELWDVFNEECQVTFRGEYKKDKKIGRWDIYYFTEQIAGGEYDQENIKNGKWIELINVLKNQYQVTFIGEYKNGKKIGQWDIYHFKQQIGGGFYDVEQSYKKGKWIELSDRFNDQCQITFSGQYKKDKKIGIWDTFYFGEKLGGGSYDDEQSYKKGKWIELSDRFNDQTQIIMKGEYHSGQKMDRWDIYLRDPYDNEKFELIGGGQYVDGSQKIGNWIDLGDGFCYSNQVTYHGQYKNGQKILRWEIYFRSFTNQKFQKIGGGEYSEELKNQKHGNWVELIEQIDGFYNMSQVTFSGEYKIGNKVGIWNFNWRERENSRFERIGGGYYDEELQNLKKGKWIELTDRFYDMNKVTHEGEYKNGKKIGRWDIFYQNKSIGGGSYYNIQGFNGVVVSIKNGKWVELLDQFNCNRQVTLIGEYQNGKKIGRWDIVFGQKQLIGGGSYEQNQDFNIFARSIKTGIWIELSDDFYNNSQVTFQGEYQKGKKVGKWDINLNQNGVIQQIGGGLYDDKQKVDGVVGSIKIGRWSELCKNFGRACDEQSIIYIGEYQNGKKVGKWKEMDFYENQFVKEINYDF
;
A
#
# COMPACT_ATOMS: atom_id res chain seq x y z
N MET A 1 20.41 32.22 -58.13
CA MET A 1 19.15 32.26 -58.89
C MET A 1 18.07 32.53 -57.85
N TYR A 2 17.77 33.81 -57.64
CA TYR A 2 16.79 34.32 -56.67
C TYR A 2 15.43 34.42 -57.36
N LEU A 3 14.36 34.06 -56.67
CA LEU A 3 13.01 34.59 -56.92
C LEU A 3 12.26 34.68 -55.59
N GLU A 4 12.11 35.92 -55.12
CA GLU A 4 11.16 36.37 -54.11
C GLU A 4 9.78 36.55 -54.75
N PHE A 5 8.71 36.34 -53.97
CA PHE A 5 7.42 36.98 -54.19
C PHE A 5 6.77 37.27 -52.83
N ASP A 6 6.65 38.57 -52.55
CA ASP A 6 5.66 39.19 -51.65
C ASP A 6 4.24 39.01 -52.24
N ASP A 7 3.23 38.78 -51.39
CA ASP A 7 2.20 39.81 -51.13
C ASP A 7 1.10 39.37 -50.14
N GLN A 8 0.89 40.28 -49.19
CA GLN A 8 -0.29 40.68 -48.41
C GLN A 8 -1.62 39.89 -48.53
N MET A 9 -2.25 39.58 -47.38
CA MET A 9 -3.72 39.63 -47.25
C MET A 9 -4.23 39.98 -45.84
N ASP A 10 -4.91 41.14 -45.83
CA ASP A 10 -6.06 41.64 -45.08
C ASP A 10 -6.49 41.11 -43.70
N TYR A 11 -6.52 42.07 -42.77
CA TYR A 11 -7.23 42.07 -41.50
C TYR A 11 -8.76 42.21 -41.71
N PHE A 12 -9.53 41.19 -41.33
CA PHE A 12 -10.96 41.36 -41.05
C PHE A 12 -11.23 41.50 -39.55
N LYS A 13 -11.64 42.72 -39.14
CA LYS A 13 -12.33 43.01 -37.88
C LYS A 13 -13.81 42.65 -38.01
N ILE A 14 -14.34 41.79 -37.13
CA ILE A 14 -15.78 41.63 -36.88
C ILE A 14 -16.00 41.45 -35.35
N PRO A 15 -17.08 42.01 -34.77
CA PRO A 15 -17.08 42.55 -33.41
C PRO A 15 -17.50 41.53 -32.35
N GLY A 16 -17.06 41.77 -31.11
CA GLY A 16 -17.42 40.93 -29.96
C GLY A 16 -18.88 41.10 -29.51
N PRO A 17 -19.48 40.06 -28.92
CA PRO A 17 -20.66 40.21 -28.09
C PRO A 17 -20.31 40.14 -26.59
N GLN A 18 -20.69 41.23 -25.93
CA GLN A 18 -21.32 41.39 -24.62
C GLN A 18 -21.25 40.27 -23.57
N ALA A 19 -21.05 40.76 -22.35
CA ALA A 19 -21.02 40.09 -21.05
C ALA A 19 -22.08 38.99 -20.85
N TYR A 20 -21.60 37.80 -20.47
CA TYR A 20 -22.39 36.84 -19.72
C TYR A 20 -22.06 36.94 -18.24
N ASN A 21 -23.07 37.25 -17.45
CA ASN A 21 -23.06 37.16 -16.01
C ASN A 21 -23.31 35.69 -15.64
N ILE A 22 -22.26 34.92 -15.35
CA ILE A 22 -22.39 33.51 -14.95
C ILE A 22 -22.16 33.41 -13.44
N LEU A 23 -23.21 32.89 -12.79
CA LEU A 23 -23.29 32.57 -11.37
C LEU A 23 -22.07 31.76 -10.91
N SER A 24 -21.43 32.25 -9.85
CA SER A 24 -20.27 31.66 -9.21
C SER A 24 -20.57 30.28 -8.63
N TYR A 25 -20.14 29.22 -9.31
CA TYR A 25 -20.01 27.89 -8.73
C TYR A 25 -18.70 27.77 -7.95
N SER A 26 -18.77 27.08 -6.82
CA SER A 26 -17.73 26.97 -5.80
C SER A 26 -16.41 26.45 -6.37
N LYS A 27 -15.35 27.26 -6.21
CA LYS A 27 -13.95 26.90 -6.47
C LYS A 27 -13.57 25.66 -5.66
N HIS A 28 -13.08 24.62 -6.33
CA HIS A 28 -12.20 23.65 -5.69
C HIS A 28 -10.82 24.27 -5.59
N SER A 29 -10.35 24.55 -4.37
CA SER A 29 -8.99 24.99 -4.11
C SER A 29 -8.02 23.84 -4.39
N THR A 30 -6.91 24.14 -5.07
CA THR A 30 -5.71 23.32 -5.07
C THR A 30 -5.20 23.10 -3.64
N PRO A 31 -4.54 21.96 -3.35
CA PRO A 31 -4.09 21.64 -1.99
C PRO A 31 -3.00 22.63 -1.54
N SER A 32 -3.30 23.46 -0.54
CA SER A 32 -2.30 24.22 0.20
C SER A 32 -1.85 23.39 1.40
N TYR A 33 -0.59 22.93 1.41
CA TYR A 33 -0.01 22.32 2.61
C TYR A 33 0.38 23.42 3.60
N LYS A 34 -0.29 23.43 4.76
CA LYS A 34 0.18 24.15 5.95
C LYS A 34 1.04 23.19 6.77
N PHE A 35 2.23 23.62 7.18
CA PHE A 35 2.99 22.94 8.22
C PHE A 35 2.14 22.88 9.50
N GLY A 36 1.94 21.67 10.03
CA GLY A 36 1.23 21.45 11.28
C GLY A 36 1.93 22.20 12.41
N LYS A 37 1.18 23.05 13.13
CA LYS A 37 1.59 23.47 14.47
C LYS A 37 1.29 22.33 15.42
N GLU A 38 2.27 21.97 16.25
CA GLU A 38 2.08 21.09 17.41
C GLU A 38 0.79 21.43 18.16
N GLU A 39 0.05 20.39 18.55
CA GLU A 39 -1.08 20.53 19.46
C GLU A 39 -0.54 20.97 20.83
N LYS A 40 -0.89 22.19 21.24
CA LYS A 40 -0.72 22.61 22.63
C LYS A 40 -1.64 21.74 23.50
N PHE A 41 -1.04 20.89 24.31
CA PHE A 41 -1.73 20.13 25.35
C PHE A 41 -2.59 21.07 26.23
N TYR A 42 -3.87 20.73 26.34
CA TYR A 42 -4.76 21.30 27.36
C TYR A 42 -4.34 20.77 28.72
N VAL A 43 -3.70 21.62 29.52
CA VAL A 43 -3.50 21.37 30.95
C VAL A 43 -4.86 21.44 31.64
N LEU A 44 -5.32 20.30 32.15
CA LEU A 44 -6.42 20.20 33.10
C LEU A 44 -6.06 21.00 34.35
N LYS A 45 -6.69 22.16 34.54
CA LYS A 45 -6.69 22.91 35.80
C LYS A 45 -7.75 22.31 36.72
N ASN A 46 -7.32 21.70 37.81
CA ASN A 46 -8.04 21.69 39.09
C ASN A 46 -7.11 21.23 40.22
N LEU A 47 -6.62 22.18 41.04
CA LEU A 47 -6.67 22.17 42.52
C LEU A 47 -5.82 23.32 43.11
N ILE A 48 -6.54 24.35 43.59
CA ILE A 48 -6.39 25.13 44.85
C ILE A 48 -4.99 25.35 45.46
N THR A 49 -4.54 26.61 45.52
CA THR A 49 -4.09 27.41 46.72
C THR A 49 -3.21 28.62 46.29
N PRO A 50 -2.93 29.64 47.15
CA PRO A 50 -3.75 30.82 47.43
C PRO A 50 -3.13 32.15 46.93
N SER A 51 -3.92 33.22 46.92
CA SER A 51 -3.47 34.58 46.54
C SER A 51 -2.74 35.33 47.67
N PRO A 52 -1.69 36.09 47.34
CA PRO A 52 -1.42 37.40 47.94
C PRO A 52 -1.46 38.47 46.82
N GLY A 53 -2.03 39.65 46.94
CA GLY A 53 -2.04 40.62 48.04
C GLY A 53 -1.85 41.98 47.35
N LYS A 54 -2.83 42.89 47.48
CA LYS A 54 -2.83 44.24 46.90
C LYS A 54 -1.66 45.07 47.42
N TYR A 55 -1.01 45.83 46.54
CA TYR A 55 -0.49 47.15 46.90
C TYR A 55 -0.88 48.20 45.85
N VAL A 56 -1.37 49.32 46.37
CA VAL A 56 -1.84 50.54 45.70
C VAL A 56 -0.69 51.54 45.71
N PHE A 57 -0.47 52.32 44.66
CA PHE A 57 0.12 53.68 44.71
C PHE A 57 -0.14 54.45 43.39
N PRO A 58 -0.06 55.79 43.36
CA PRO A 58 -1.21 56.62 43.05
C PRO A 58 -1.06 57.47 41.78
N SER A 59 -2.19 58.06 41.40
CA SER A 59 -2.40 59.11 40.41
C SER A 59 -1.63 60.41 40.68
N ASN A 60 -1.09 61.02 39.60
CA ASN A 60 -1.10 62.46 39.28
C ASN A 60 -0.59 62.62 37.83
N PHE A 61 -1.42 63.01 36.87
CA PHE A 61 -1.76 64.38 36.41
C PHE A 61 -0.67 65.08 35.58
N ASN A 62 -1.09 65.51 34.37
CA ASN A 62 -0.49 66.50 33.44
C ASN A 62 0.77 66.06 32.65
N GLN A 63 0.96 66.38 31.36
CA GLN A 63 0.18 67.05 30.31
C GLN A 63 0.98 66.87 28.99
N GLU A 64 0.30 67.08 27.86
CA GLU A 64 0.84 67.52 26.55
C GLU A 64 1.38 66.51 25.49
N ASN A 65 0.53 66.34 24.45
CA ASN A 65 0.79 66.60 23.02
C ASN A 65 1.85 65.78 22.26
N ASN A 66 1.44 64.81 21.41
CA ASN A 66 1.02 65.08 20.02
C ASN A 66 0.84 63.81 19.15
N LYS A 67 -0.31 63.77 18.46
CA LYS A 67 -0.61 63.29 17.10
C LYS A 67 -0.31 61.83 16.67
N GLY A 68 -1.40 61.08 16.49
CA GLY A 68 -1.45 59.87 15.65
C GLY A 68 -2.88 59.60 15.14
N MET A 69 -3.05 59.69 13.82
CA MET A 69 -4.29 59.68 13.03
C MET A 69 -5.12 58.38 13.17
N ARG A 70 -6.45 58.49 13.32
CA ARG A 70 -7.43 57.37 13.23
C ARG A 70 -8.48 57.70 12.17
N PHE A 71 -8.74 56.77 11.25
CA PHE A 71 -9.93 56.79 10.39
C PHE A 71 -10.93 55.71 10.84
N GLY A 72 -12.16 56.15 11.07
CA GLY A 72 -13.28 55.37 11.57
C GLY A 72 -13.96 54.51 10.51
N LYS A 73 -14.68 53.49 10.99
CA LYS A 73 -15.57 52.62 10.22
C LYS A 73 -16.99 53.11 10.36
N ASP A 74 -17.62 53.49 9.25
CA ASP A 74 -19.06 53.77 9.20
C ASP A 74 -19.87 52.56 8.69
N LYS A 75 -21.00 52.35 9.37
CA LYS A 75 -22.14 51.50 8.98
C LYS A 75 -23.18 52.37 8.28
N LYS A 76 -23.91 51.83 7.29
CA LYS A 76 -25.38 52.04 7.07
C LYS A 76 -25.86 51.27 5.81
N ASN A 77 -26.88 50.42 5.98
CA ASN A 77 -28.30 50.59 5.61
C ASN A 77 -28.59 50.58 4.09
N LYS A 78 -29.45 49.65 3.67
CA LYS A 78 -30.13 49.67 2.36
C LYS A 78 -31.64 49.79 2.57
N GLN A 79 -32.23 50.78 1.91
CA GLN A 79 -33.67 50.94 1.68
C GLN A 79 -33.94 51.02 0.16
N THR A 80 -35.17 50.66 -0.19
CA THR A 80 -35.83 50.41 -1.49
C THR A 80 -36.36 51.66 -2.21
N PHE A 81 -36.52 51.63 -3.54
CA PHE A 81 -37.60 52.20 -4.40
C PHE A 81 -37.39 51.67 -5.86
N SER A 82 -38.35 51.01 -6.55
CA SER A 82 -39.48 51.50 -7.41
C SER A 82 -39.01 52.29 -8.65
N THR A 83 -39.27 51.91 -9.93
CA THR A 83 -40.56 51.96 -10.68
C THR A 83 -40.60 51.16 -12.03
N VAL A 84 -41.83 50.77 -12.41
CA VAL A 84 -42.54 50.11 -13.57
C VAL A 84 -42.38 50.79 -14.98
N PRO A 85 -42.86 50.33 -16.21
CA PRO A 85 -43.80 49.23 -16.66
C PRO A 85 -43.30 48.28 -17.80
N GLY A 86 -43.87 47.06 -18.02
CA GLY A 86 -45.05 46.68 -18.86
C GLY A 86 -44.60 46.12 -20.24
N VAL A 87 -45.02 44.97 -20.83
CA VAL A 87 -46.35 44.45 -21.22
C VAL A 87 -46.26 42.97 -21.66
N GLY A 88 -47.37 42.21 -21.67
CA GLY A 88 -47.58 41.10 -22.64
C GLY A 88 -48.08 39.76 -22.10
N SER A 89 -49.41 39.60 -22.05
CA SER A 89 -50.18 38.40 -21.70
C SER A 89 -50.25 37.36 -22.84
N TYR A 90 -50.34 36.06 -22.51
CA TYR A 90 -51.31 35.13 -23.14
C TYR A 90 -51.74 34.04 -22.14
N ASN A 91 -53.05 33.86 -22.05
CA ASN A 91 -53.77 32.76 -21.40
C ASN A 91 -53.68 31.48 -22.23
N LEU A 92 -53.78 30.32 -21.58
CA LEU A 92 -54.75 29.27 -21.97
C LEU A 92 -55.08 28.43 -20.73
N PHE A 93 -56.37 28.15 -20.58
CA PHE A 93 -57.07 27.64 -19.42
C PHE A 93 -57.61 26.24 -19.73
N VAL A 94 -57.78 25.41 -18.68
CA VAL A 94 -58.71 24.26 -18.55
C VAL A 94 -58.29 22.98 -19.30
N ASP A 95 -58.15 21.81 -18.65
CA ASP A 95 -59.26 21.09 -18.01
C ASP A 95 -58.88 20.20 -16.82
N LEU A 96 -59.80 20.16 -15.85
CA LEU A 96 -59.77 19.41 -14.59
C LEU A 96 -61.00 18.49 -14.58
N LYS A 97 -60.82 17.16 -14.49
CA LYS A 97 -61.83 16.30 -13.82
C LYS A 97 -61.20 15.12 -13.06
N ASN A 98 -61.26 15.25 -11.74
CA ASN A 98 -61.69 14.27 -10.73
C ASN A 98 -61.20 12.81 -10.81
N ARG A 99 -60.49 12.35 -9.75
CA ARG A 99 -61.10 11.61 -8.61
C ARG A 99 -60.04 11.23 -7.54
N ASN A 100 -60.34 11.66 -6.31
CA ASN A 100 -60.15 11.04 -4.99
C ASN A 100 -58.85 10.30 -4.63
N GLY A 101 -58.21 10.74 -3.53
CA GLY A 101 -57.35 9.87 -2.70
C GLY A 101 -56.30 10.61 -1.89
N ILE A 102 -56.69 11.08 -0.70
CA ILE A 102 -55.85 11.70 0.33
C ILE A 102 -54.79 10.71 0.85
N ILE A 103 -53.55 11.16 1.10
CA ILE A 103 -52.72 10.89 2.30
C ILE A 103 -51.59 11.92 2.39
N PHE A 104 -51.40 12.45 3.60
CA PHE A 104 -50.44 13.50 3.98
C PHE A 104 -48.97 13.07 3.80
N GLY A 105 -48.19 13.81 3.02
CA GLY A 105 -46.73 13.78 3.03
C GLY A 105 -46.15 15.09 3.58
N ARG A 106 -45.63 15.07 4.81
CA ARG A 106 -44.86 16.19 5.37
C ARG A 106 -43.52 16.33 4.64
N LYS A 107 -43.25 17.54 4.15
CA LYS A 107 -41.95 18.02 3.66
C LYS A 107 -40.85 17.80 4.72
N LEU A 108 -39.83 17.02 4.38
CA LEU A 108 -38.53 17.08 5.05
C LEU A 108 -37.66 18.14 4.37
N GLN A 109 -37.23 19.12 5.15
CA GLN A 109 -36.27 20.15 4.78
C GLN A 109 -34.90 19.51 4.52
N LYS A 110 -34.27 19.87 3.39
CA LYS A 110 -32.88 19.53 3.08
C LYS A 110 -31.95 20.25 4.06
N ILE A 111 -31.24 19.49 4.90
CA ILE A 111 -30.08 19.96 5.66
C ILE A 111 -28.83 19.78 4.77
N PRO A 112 -27.94 20.79 4.64
CA PRO A 112 -26.73 20.66 3.84
C PRO A 112 -25.63 19.91 4.61
N GLN A 113 -25.21 18.75 4.10
CA GLN A 113 -24.03 18.04 4.61
C GLN A 113 -22.74 18.72 4.12
N LYS A 114 -22.01 19.35 5.05
CA LYS A 114 -20.56 19.53 4.97
C LYS A 114 -19.96 18.63 6.06
N MET A 115 -19.35 17.52 5.66
CA MET A 115 -18.39 16.80 6.50
C MET A 115 -17.04 16.77 5.80
N GLN A 116 -16.04 17.29 6.50
CA GLN A 116 -14.63 17.27 6.13
C GLN A 116 -14.13 15.82 6.12
N LYS A 117 -13.53 15.39 5.01
CA LYS A 117 -12.80 14.13 4.93
C LYS A 117 -11.40 14.34 5.52
N ASN A 118 -11.15 13.70 6.65
CA ASN A 118 -9.87 13.08 7.01
C ASN A 118 -10.17 12.04 8.10
N GLY A 119 -10.23 10.78 7.71
CA GLY A 119 -10.44 9.65 8.62
C GLY A 119 -10.44 8.34 7.84
N LYS A 120 -9.53 7.42 8.20
CA LYS A 120 -9.59 6.03 7.74
C LYS A 120 -10.93 5.44 8.24
N SER A 121 -11.77 4.99 7.31
CA SER A 121 -13.12 4.48 7.59
C SER A 121 -13.06 2.97 7.87
N ASN A 122 -13.05 2.59 9.14
CA ASN A 122 -13.34 1.21 9.53
C ASN A 122 -14.82 0.90 9.27
N SER A 123 -15.10 -0.08 8.39
CA SER A 123 -16.46 -0.52 8.08
C SER A 123 -16.78 -1.78 8.89
N VAL A 124 -17.83 -1.76 9.72
CA VAL A 124 -18.32 -2.92 10.47
C VAL A 124 -19.57 -3.44 9.79
N PHE A 125 -19.58 -4.72 9.41
CA PHE A 125 -20.73 -5.38 8.78
C PHE A 125 -21.36 -6.35 9.77
N VAL A 126 -22.67 -6.24 9.97
CA VAL A 126 -23.42 -7.05 10.94
C VAL A 126 -24.51 -7.83 10.21
N TYR A 127 -24.58 -9.15 10.44
CA TYR A 127 -25.54 -10.03 9.79
C TYR A 127 -26.37 -10.85 10.78
N TYR A 128 -27.66 -11.04 10.49
CA TYR A 128 -28.60 -11.83 11.28
C TYR A 128 -28.79 -13.24 10.69
N PRO A 129 -28.96 -14.28 11.51
CA PRO A 129 -29.68 -15.48 11.11
C PRO A 129 -31.19 -15.26 11.26
N PHE A 130 -31.97 -15.75 10.29
CA PHE A 130 -33.43 -15.80 10.39
C PHE A 130 -33.86 -16.74 11.53
N THR A 131 -34.99 -16.39 12.13
CA THR A 131 -35.76 -17.13 13.13
C THR A 131 -35.88 -18.61 12.80
N ASN A 132 -35.33 -19.48 13.67
CA ASN A 132 -35.73 -20.87 13.73
C ASN A 132 -37.16 -20.94 14.29
N TYR A 133 -38.06 -21.61 13.57
CA TYR A 133 -39.38 -21.95 14.06
C TYR A 133 -39.26 -22.85 15.29
N TYR A 134 -39.91 -22.41 16.36
CA TYR A 134 -40.11 -23.16 17.59
C TYR A 134 -41.19 -24.21 17.33
N GLN A 135 -40.83 -25.48 17.18
CA GLN A 135 -41.77 -26.57 17.37
C GLN A 135 -41.10 -27.80 17.97
N MET A 136 -41.58 -28.16 19.17
CA MET A 136 -41.35 -29.38 19.94
C MET A 136 -40.01 -29.48 20.68
N GLY A 137 -40.04 -28.94 21.91
CA GLY A 137 -38.98 -28.94 22.91
C GLY A 137 -38.17 -30.23 23.03
N LYS A 138 -36.88 -30.09 22.70
CA LYS A 138 -35.73 -30.68 23.39
C LYS A 138 -34.47 -29.96 22.90
N TRP A 139 -33.68 -29.43 23.83
CA TRP A 139 -32.31 -29.03 23.54
C TRP A 139 -31.46 -30.31 23.43
N ILE A 140 -30.87 -30.55 22.27
CA ILE A 140 -29.81 -31.53 22.11
C ILE A 140 -28.53 -30.71 21.91
N GLU A 141 -27.72 -30.62 22.95
CA GLU A 141 -26.31 -30.23 22.81
C GLU A 141 -25.61 -31.35 22.03
N ASN A 142 -25.34 -31.10 20.74
CA ASN A 142 -24.33 -31.83 20.01
C ASN A 142 -23.10 -30.93 19.94
N ASP A 143 -22.14 -31.22 20.81
CA ASP A 143 -20.84 -30.55 20.96
C ASP A 143 -19.84 -30.89 19.82
N GLN A 144 -20.34 -31.17 18.61
CA GLN A 144 -19.49 -31.34 17.43
C GLN A 144 -19.44 -30.06 16.62
N ASP A 145 -18.29 -29.42 16.75
CA ASP A 145 -17.94 -28.09 16.28
C ASP A 145 -17.65 -28.09 14.76
N ASP A 146 -18.67 -28.37 13.94
CA ASP A 146 -18.52 -28.44 12.49
C ASP A 146 -18.54 -27.03 11.86
N GLY A 147 -17.40 -26.65 11.28
CA GLY A 147 -17.13 -25.35 10.65
C GLY A 147 -17.93 -25.04 9.37
N ASP A 148 -19.00 -25.78 9.07
CA ASP A 148 -19.73 -25.76 7.79
C ASP A 148 -20.92 -24.78 7.74
N SER A 149 -21.40 -24.29 8.89
CA SER A 149 -22.57 -23.38 8.95
C SER A 149 -22.30 -21.94 8.48
N PHE A 150 -21.05 -21.58 8.16
CA PHE A 150 -20.56 -20.20 8.29
C PHE A 150 -20.49 -19.37 7.00
N ARG A 151 -20.70 -19.96 5.81
CA ARG A 151 -20.61 -19.21 4.54
C ARG A 151 -21.91 -18.58 4.03
N LYS A 152 -22.99 -18.67 4.80
CA LYS A 152 -24.33 -18.18 4.42
C LYS A 152 -24.55 -16.66 4.40
N LEU A 153 -23.52 -15.82 4.55
CA LEU A 153 -23.73 -14.38 4.82
C LEU A 153 -23.02 -13.39 3.89
N GLU A 154 -22.17 -13.84 2.97
CA GLU A 154 -21.23 -12.95 2.26
C GLU A 154 -21.76 -12.09 1.08
N LEU A 155 -23.07 -12.03 0.77
CA LEU A 155 -23.60 -11.11 -0.26
C LEU A 155 -24.98 -10.57 0.11
N TYR A 156 -24.97 -9.43 0.81
CA TYR A 156 -26.09 -8.50 0.84
C TYR A 156 -25.58 -7.07 0.68
N GLN A 157 -26.30 -6.29 -0.14
CA GLN A 157 -26.06 -4.87 -0.35
C GLN A 157 -26.29 -4.04 0.92
N GLN A 158 -25.56 -2.94 0.98
CA GLN A 158 -25.49 -1.98 2.09
C GLN A 158 -26.86 -1.46 2.53
N GLN A 159 -27.24 -1.74 3.78
CA GLN A 159 -28.15 -0.89 4.55
C GLN A 159 -27.45 -0.49 5.85
N PHE A 160 -27.23 0.82 6.04
CA PHE A 160 -26.83 1.37 7.32
C PHE A 160 -27.98 1.17 8.31
N LEU A 161 -27.85 0.20 9.21
CA LEU A 161 -28.78 0.08 10.34
C LEU A 161 -28.41 1.16 11.36
N SER A 162 -29.39 1.98 11.74
CA SER A 162 -29.24 2.91 12.86
C SER A 162 -29.02 2.11 14.15
N LYS A 163 -28.31 2.73 15.10
CA LYS A 163 -28.00 2.16 16.43
C LYS A 163 -29.27 1.61 17.13
N ASP A 164 -30.42 2.21 16.85
CA ASP A 164 -31.74 1.85 17.40
C ASP A 164 -32.27 0.45 17.01
N LEU A 165 -31.76 -0.15 15.93
CA LEU A 165 -32.18 -1.50 15.48
C LEU A 165 -31.38 -2.63 16.15
N LEU A 166 -30.20 -2.33 16.70
CA LEU A 166 -29.35 -3.29 17.43
C LEU A 166 -29.90 -3.60 18.84
N GLU A 167 -30.63 -2.67 19.45
CA GLU A 167 -31.08 -2.77 20.85
C GLU A 167 -32.14 -3.85 21.10
N LYS A 168 -32.71 -4.50 20.07
CA LYS A 168 -33.92 -5.34 20.21
C LYS A 168 -33.80 -6.82 19.85
N LYS A 169 -32.66 -7.32 19.36
CA LYS A 169 -32.60 -8.70 18.82
C LYS A 169 -31.57 -9.57 19.53
N SER A 170 -32.06 -10.64 20.17
CA SER A 170 -31.25 -11.72 20.73
C SER A 170 -31.04 -12.83 19.70
N GLY A 171 -29.91 -13.54 19.73
CA GLY A 171 -29.60 -14.65 18.83
C GLY A 171 -28.10 -14.86 18.61
N ILE A 172 -27.72 -15.78 17.73
CA ILE A 172 -26.34 -15.94 17.26
C ILE A 172 -26.05 -14.87 16.21
N TRP A 173 -24.87 -14.26 16.23
CA TRP A 173 -24.45 -13.25 15.29
C TRP A 173 -23.08 -13.55 14.71
N ILE A 174 -22.89 -13.04 13.49
CA ILE A 174 -21.62 -13.05 12.80
C ILE A 174 -21.30 -11.61 12.38
N GLU A 175 -20.17 -11.10 12.86
CA GLU A 175 -19.65 -9.79 12.46
C GLU A 175 -18.43 -9.98 11.57
N PHE A 176 -18.26 -9.12 10.58
CA PHE A 176 -17.07 -9.11 9.72
C PHE A 176 -16.36 -7.76 9.83
N LYS A 177 -15.03 -7.82 9.95
CA LYS A 177 -14.13 -6.68 9.85
C LYS A 177 -13.12 -6.97 8.72
N LYS A 178 -13.16 -6.16 7.66
CA LYS A 178 -12.21 -6.23 6.55
C LYS A 178 -11.11 -5.20 6.75
N ILE A 179 -9.86 -5.63 6.68
CA ILE A 179 -8.68 -4.78 6.83
C ILE A 179 -7.69 -5.20 5.76
N ASP A 180 -7.51 -4.33 4.77
CA ASP A 180 -6.73 -4.60 3.56
C ASP A 180 -7.14 -5.92 2.87
N GLN A 181 -6.21 -6.89 2.78
CA GLN A 181 -6.45 -8.21 2.20
C GLN A 181 -6.93 -9.26 3.22
N CYS A 182 -6.93 -8.91 4.52
CA CYS A 182 -7.37 -9.78 5.60
C CYS A 182 -8.85 -9.57 5.93
N GLU A 183 -9.51 -10.64 6.32
CA GLU A 183 -10.89 -10.59 6.83
C GLU A 183 -10.96 -11.33 8.17
N VAL A 184 -11.65 -10.73 9.12
CA VAL A 184 -11.84 -11.25 10.47
C VAL A 184 -13.34 -11.42 10.69
N MET A 185 -13.72 -12.61 11.15
CA MET A 185 -15.09 -13.00 11.45
C MET A 185 -15.23 -13.22 12.95
N PHE A 186 -16.26 -12.63 13.56
CA PHE A 186 -16.60 -12.79 14.96
C PHE A 186 -17.91 -13.56 15.06
N LYS A 187 -17.96 -14.71 15.73
CA LYS A 187 -19.19 -15.46 15.99
C LYS A 187 -19.48 -15.50 17.48
N GLY A 188 -20.69 -15.17 17.89
CA GLY A 188 -21.16 -15.39 19.26
C GLY A 188 -22.64 -15.09 19.40
N GLU A 189 -23.12 -14.94 20.63
CA GLU A 189 -24.52 -14.63 20.90
C GLU A 189 -24.70 -13.19 21.36
N TYR A 190 -25.83 -12.58 20.99
CA TYR A 190 -26.33 -11.36 21.58
C TYR A 190 -27.62 -11.62 22.35
N GLN A 191 -27.86 -10.86 23.41
CA GLN A 191 -29.13 -10.78 24.09
C GLN A 191 -29.43 -9.33 24.44
N LYS A 192 -30.56 -8.81 23.95
CA LYS A 192 -30.98 -7.40 24.14
C LYS A 192 -29.88 -6.38 23.77
N GLY A 193 -29.16 -6.63 22.67
CA GLY A 193 -28.10 -5.73 22.19
C GLY A 193 -26.73 -5.90 22.87
N ASN A 194 -26.59 -6.75 23.88
CA ASN A 194 -25.30 -7.06 24.52
C ASN A 194 -24.73 -8.38 24.02
N ARG A 195 -23.41 -8.49 23.87
CA ARG A 195 -22.75 -9.78 23.60
C ARG A 195 -22.81 -10.65 24.85
N ILE A 196 -23.17 -11.91 24.67
CA ILE A 196 -23.29 -12.90 25.73
C ILE A 196 -22.55 -14.19 25.33
N GLY A 197 -22.23 -15.03 26.30
CA GLY A 197 -21.74 -16.39 26.05
C GLY A 197 -20.37 -16.44 25.38
N ARG A 198 -20.02 -17.58 24.79
CA ARG A 198 -18.73 -17.78 24.12
C ARG A 198 -18.71 -17.10 22.75
N TRP A 199 -17.66 -16.32 22.53
CA TRP A 199 -17.35 -15.71 21.25
C TRP A 199 -16.12 -16.37 20.66
N ARG A 200 -16.11 -16.56 19.35
CA ARG A 200 -15.00 -17.15 18.60
C ARG A 200 -14.59 -16.20 17.49
N TYR A 201 -13.28 -16.02 17.34
CA TYR A 201 -12.71 -15.25 16.26
C TYR A 201 -12.25 -16.20 15.17
N TYR A 202 -12.40 -15.77 13.94
CA TYR A 202 -11.80 -16.46 12.82
C TYR A 202 -11.13 -15.44 11.93
N TRP A 203 -10.03 -15.81 11.31
CA TRP A 203 -9.26 -14.91 10.45
C TRP A 203 -8.79 -15.62 9.19
N LYS A 204 -8.72 -14.91 8.07
CA LYS A 204 -8.05 -15.37 6.85
C LYS A 204 -7.09 -14.31 6.33
N LYS A 205 -5.87 -14.72 5.96
CA LYS A 205 -4.80 -13.84 5.44
C LYS A 205 -5.14 -13.21 4.08
N ASN A 206 -5.93 -13.92 3.27
CA ASN A 206 -6.33 -13.50 1.93
C ASN A 206 -7.77 -13.95 1.69
N VAL A 207 -8.50 -13.20 0.86
CA VAL A 207 -9.88 -13.48 0.43
C VAL A 207 -10.07 -14.93 -0.04
N ASN A 208 -9.04 -15.54 -0.63
CA ASN A 208 -9.04 -16.90 -1.17
C ASN A 208 -8.68 -18.01 -0.15
N GLN A 209 -8.36 -17.67 1.10
CA GLN A 209 -8.01 -18.64 2.16
C GLN A 209 -9.20 -18.88 3.10
N PRO A 210 -9.29 -20.02 3.79
CA PRO A 210 -10.31 -20.24 4.80
C PRO A 210 -10.03 -19.39 6.04
N PHE A 211 -11.11 -19.15 6.79
CA PHE A 211 -11.07 -18.65 8.15
C PHE A 211 -10.44 -19.71 9.08
N GLU A 212 -9.32 -19.39 9.70
CA GLU A 212 -8.69 -20.15 10.78
C GLU A 212 -9.29 -19.71 12.12
N LEU A 213 -9.69 -20.66 12.98
CA LEU A 213 -10.21 -20.37 14.31
C LEU A 213 -9.09 -19.81 15.20
N ILE A 214 -9.20 -18.53 15.54
CA ILE A 214 -8.37 -17.87 16.54
C ILE A 214 -9.27 -17.79 17.77
N PHE A 215 -9.05 -18.68 18.72
CA PHE A 215 -9.89 -18.91 19.90
C PHE A 215 -10.44 -17.59 20.51
N GLY A 216 -11.70 -17.53 20.94
CA GLY A 216 -12.22 -16.34 21.65
C GLY A 216 -12.64 -16.67 23.10
N GLY A 217 -13.16 -15.69 23.84
CA GLY A 217 -13.54 -15.86 25.24
C GLY A 217 -15.04 -15.74 25.51
N GLN A 218 -15.42 -15.54 26.78
CA GLN A 218 -16.82 -15.53 27.21
C GLN A 218 -17.28 -14.16 27.73
N TYR A 219 -18.43 -13.66 27.28
CA TYR A 219 -19.07 -12.46 27.85
C TYR A 219 -20.08 -12.85 28.94
N ASP A 220 -20.18 -12.04 30.01
CA ASP A 220 -21.14 -12.27 31.13
C ASP A 220 -22.60 -11.91 30.82
N GLY A 221 -22.85 -11.27 29.68
CA GLY A 221 -24.16 -10.98 29.13
C GLY A 221 -24.99 -9.90 29.83
N GLU A 222 -24.84 -9.69 31.13
CA GLU A 222 -25.51 -8.58 31.84
C GLU A 222 -24.83 -7.23 31.58
N GLN A 223 -23.50 -7.21 31.45
CA GLN A 223 -22.73 -5.98 31.32
C GLN A 223 -21.92 -5.90 30.01
N ASN A 224 -22.13 -6.84 29.09
CA ASN A 224 -21.30 -6.99 27.89
C ASN A 224 -19.79 -7.07 28.22
N SER A 225 -19.47 -7.62 29.40
CA SER A 225 -18.13 -7.61 29.96
C SER A 225 -17.42 -8.93 29.70
N LYS A 226 -16.18 -8.84 29.23
CA LYS A 226 -15.32 -10.00 28.96
C LYS A 226 -14.98 -10.73 30.27
N ASN A 227 -15.01 -12.06 30.26
CA ASN A 227 -14.65 -12.92 31.39
C ASN A 227 -13.93 -14.20 30.91
N GLY A 228 -13.08 -14.78 31.75
CA GLY A 228 -12.33 -16.01 31.48
C GLY A 228 -11.15 -15.80 30.51
N LYS A 229 -10.68 -16.86 29.87
CA LYS A 229 -9.54 -16.81 28.94
C LYS A 229 -9.94 -16.19 27.60
N TRP A 230 -9.09 -15.33 27.05
CA TRP A 230 -9.29 -14.62 25.79
C TRP A 230 -8.04 -14.68 24.90
N VAL A 231 -8.29 -14.61 23.60
CA VAL A 231 -7.29 -14.22 22.59
C VAL A 231 -7.78 -12.95 21.93
N GLU A 232 -6.92 -11.94 21.86
CA GLU A 232 -7.17 -10.70 21.12
C GLU A 232 -6.25 -10.62 19.91
N LEU A 233 -6.73 -9.98 18.85
CA LEU A 233 -5.94 -9.67 17.66
C LEU A 233 -5.47 -8.22 17.75
N SER A 234 -4.27 -7.91 17.25
CA SER A 234 -3.82 -6.52 17.19
C SER A 234 -4.75 -5.69 16.32
N ASP A 235 -4.95 -4.41 16.66
CA ASP A 235 -5.91 -3.54 15.98
C ASP A 235 -5.63 -3.32 14.50
N ASP A 236 -4.37 -3.49 14.10
CA ASP A 236 -3.92 -3.35 12.72
C ASP A 236 -4.02 -4.65 11.93
N PHE A 237 -4.09 -5.83 12.56
CA PHE A 237 -4.24 -7.16 11.93
C PHE A 237 -3.21 -7.53 10.84
N ILE A 238 -2.27 -6.64 10.51
CA ILE A 238 -1.32 -6.79 9.39
C ILE A 238 -0.21 -7.80 9.71
N HIS A 239 -0.06 -8.23 10.98
CA HIS A 239 1.16 -8.93 11.43
C HIS A 239 0.94 -10.23 12.20
N ASN A 240 -0.21 -10.93 12.12
CA ASN A 240 -0.40 -12.21 12.83
C ASN A 240 -0.06 -12.15 14.34
N ILE A 241 -0.25 -10.99 14.98
CA ILE A 241 -0.01 -10.78 16.41
C ILE A 241 -1.29 -11.11 17.18
N THR A 242 -1.15 -11.95 18.19
CA THR A 242 -2.23 -12.38 19.08
C THR A 242 -1.85 -12.13 20.55
N PHE A 243 -2.83 -11.78 21.37
CA PHE A 243 -2.66 -11.53 22.81
C PHE A 243 -3.49 -12.55 23.59
N PHE A 244 -2.85 -13.42 24.37
CA PHE A 244 -3.51 -14.44 25.18
C PHE A 244 -3.55 -14.01 26.63
N GLY A 245 -4.69 -14.06 27.29
CA GLY A 245 -4.76 -13.79 28.73
C GLY A 245 -6.13 -14.03 29.33
N GLU A 246 -6.38 -13.48 30.51
CA GLU A 246 -7.65 -13.63 31.23
C GLU A 246 -8.31 -12.27 31.47
N TYR A 247 -9.64 -12.28 31.39
CA TYR A 247 -10.50 -11.16 31.74
C TYR A 247 -11.36 -11.50 32.97
N LYS A 248 -11.65 -10.50 33.80
CA LYS A 248 -12.65 -10.54 34.87
C LYS A 248 -13.44 -9.24 34.89
N ASN A 249 -14.75 -9.30 34.68
CA ASN A 249 -15.66 -8.16 34.60
C ASN A 249 -15.17 -7.08 33.61
N GLY A 250 -14.74 -7.50 32.42
CA GLY A 250 -14.25 -6.61 31.37
C GLY A 250 -12.85 -6.06 31.57
N LYS A 251 -12.17 -6.40 32.67
CA LYS A 251 -10.78 -6.00 32.98
C LYS A 251 -9.80 -7.14 32.70
N LYS A 252 -8.66 -6.85 32.08
CA LYS A 252 -7.53 -7.79 31.94
C LYS A 252 -6.95 -8.06 33.33
N ILE A 253 -6.69 -9.33 33.63
CA ILE A 253 -6.09 -9.78 34.88
C ILE A 253 -5.02 -10.83 34.61
N GLY A 254 -4.07 -10.98 35.55
CA GLY A 254 -3.08 -12.05 35.51
C GLY A 254 -2.11 -11.92 34.34
N ARG A 255 -1.55 -13.05 33.89
CA ARG A 255 -0.55 -13.08 32.82
C ARG A 255 -1.21 -12.91 31.45
N TRP A 256 -0.62 -12.03 30.64
CA TRP A 256 -0.95 -11.82 29.24
C TRP A 256 0.27 -12.06 28.38
N ASP A 257 0.18 -12.98 27.42
CA ASP A 257 1.24 -13.35 26.51
C ASP A 257 0.98 -12.75 25.12
N ILE A 258 2.03 -12.26 24.46
CA ILE A 258 1.98 -11.76 23.09
C ILE A 258 2.64 -12.80 22.20
N CYS A 259 1.90 -13.30 21.21
CA CYS A 259 2.42 -14.28 20.27
C CYS A 259 2.39 -13.75 18.83
N TYR A 260 3.41 -14.11 18.06
CA TYR A 260 3.59 -13.77 16.67
C TYR A 260 3.82 -15.03 15.87
N HIS A 261 2.97 -15.27 14.86
CA HIS A 261 2.83 -16.61 14.26
C HIS A 261 2.70 -17.70 15.34
N GLY A 262 2.01 -17.34 16.43
CA GLY A 262 1.80 -18.09 17.67
C GLY A 262 3.02 -18.61 18.40
N GLU A 263 4.22 -18.14 18.08
CA GLU A 263 5.35 -18.22 19.01
C GLU A 263 5.24 -17.07 20.00
N LYS A 264 5.45 -17.33 21.28
CA LYS A 264 5.44 -16.28 22.30
C LYS A 264 6.67 -15.38 22.14
N ILE A 265 6.41 -14.11 21.85
CA ILE A 265 7.44 -13.09 21.68
C ILE A 265 7.38 -11.99 22.74
N GLY A 266 6.31 -11.91 23.53
CA GLY A 266 6.23 -10.94 24.62
C GLY A 266 5.11 -11.18 25.62
N GLY A 267 4.74 -10.13 26.37
CA GLY A 267 3.70 -10.18 27.41
C GLY A 267 4.17 -9.74 28.80
N GLY A 268 3.28 -9.82 29.78
CA GLY A 268 3.53 -9.48 31.18
C GLY A 268 2.32 -9.73 32.09
N GLN A 269 2.22 -9.04 33.23
CA GLN A 269 1.13 -9.24 34.20
C GLN A 269 0.25 -8.00 34.38
N TYR A 270 -1.06 -8.23 34.52
CA TYR A 270 -2.05 -7.24 34.92
C TYR A 270 -2.49 -7.45 36.37
N ASP A 271 -2.65 -6.33 37.09
CA ASP A 271 -3.24 -6.26 38.42
C ASP A 271 -4.71 -6.71 38.42
N GLN A 272 -5.06 -7.59 39.36
CA GLN A 272 -6.40 -8.19 39.41
C GLN A 272 -7.52 -7.19 39.72
N GLU A 273 -7.23 -6.11 40.44
CA GLU A 273 -8.25 -5.15 40.88
C GLU A 273 -8.40 -3.99 39.90
N ARG A 274 -7.27 -3.53 39.34
CA ARG A 274 -7.21 -2.24 38.65
C ARG A 274 -7.11 -2.32 37.12
N ASN A 275 -6.89 -3.50 36.52
CA ASN A 275 -6.65 -3.64 35.07
C ASN A 275 -5.37 -2.92 34.60
N GLN A 276 -4.35 -2.87 35.46
CA GLN A 276 -3.13 -2.12 35.19
C GLN A 276 -1.95 -3.05 35.01
N LYS A 277 -1.07 -2.77 34.06
CA LYS A 277 0.20 -3.48 33.88
C LYS A 277 1.05 -3.34 35.15
N ASN A 278 1.59 -4.45 35.61
CA ASN A 278 2.49 -4.56 36.74
C ASN A 278 3.61 -5.59 36.45
N GLY A 279 4.79 -5.39 37.03
CA GLY A 279 5.93 -6.29 36.93
C GLY A 279 6.64 -6.24 35.58
N GLN A 280 7.35 -7.32 35.22
CA GLN A 280 8.14 -7.40 33.99
C GLN A 280 7.25 -7.56 32.75
N TRP A 281 7.57 -6.81 31.70
CA TRP A 281 6.84 -6.77 30.44
C TRP A 281 7.79 -6.81 29.25
N ILE A 282 7.31 -7.45 28.17
CA ILE A 282 7.89 -7.38 26.83
C ILE A 282 6.80 -6.84 25.89
N GLU A 283 7.03 -5.66 25.31
CA GLU A 283 6.13 -5.00 24.36
C GLU A 283 6.66 -5.09 22.93
N LEU A 284 5.79 -4.89 21.95
CA LEU A 284 6.15 -4.82 20.54
C LEU A 284 6.20 -3.37 20.06
N CYS A 285 7.06 -3.07 19.11
CA CYS A 285 7.00 -1.82 18.36
C CYS A 285 5.71 -1.73 17.53
N ASP A 286 5.17 -0.53 17.38
CA ASP A 286 3.99 -0.26 16.53
C ASP A 286 4.21 -0.70 15.07
N LYS A 287 5.47 -0.79 14.63
CA LYS A 287 5.87 -1.24 13.29
C LYS A 287 6.37 -2.68 13.26
N PHE A 288 6.05 -3.48 14.27
CA PHE A 288 6.50 -4.86 14.36
C PHE A 288 5.99 -5.69 13.18
N ASN A 289 6.89 -6.29 12.39
CA ASN A 289 6.55 -7.15 11.26
C ASN A 289 7.66 -8.19 10.98
N GLU A 290 7.53 -8.99 9.91
CA GLU A 290 8.51 -10.04 9.55
C GLU A 290 9.94 -9.48 9.40
N GLN A 291 10.08 -8.24 8.91
CA GLN A 291 11.34 -7.54 8.65
C GLN A 291 11.75 -6.60 9.79
N ASN A 292 10.92 -6.42 10.81
CA ASN A 292 11.11 -5.45 11.87
C ASN A 292 10.68 -6.00 13.23
N GLN A 293 11.45 -6.95 13.77
CA GLN A 293 11.12 -7.62 15.03
C GLN A 293 11.69 -6.87 16.24
N VAL A 294 11.20 -5.63 16.46
CA VAL A 294 11.62 -4.79 17.59
C VAL A 294 10.72 -5.00 18.80
N THR A 295 11.31 -5.35 19.94
CA THR A 295 10.62 -5.51 21.22
C THR A 295 11.23 -4.63 22.31
N PHE A 296 10.41 -4.24 23.31
CA PHE A 296 10.83 -3.43 24.46
C PHE A 296 10.66 -4.26 25.73
N ARG A 297 11.68 -4.38 26.56
CA ARG A 297 11.63 -5.14 27.82
C ARG A 297 11.86 -4.22 29.01
N GLY A 298 11.02 -4.28 30.02
CA GLY A 298 11.20 -3.50 31.25
C GLY A 298 10.08 -3.74 32.25
N GLU A 299 10.00 -2.87 33.27
CA GLU A 299 9.04 -3.02 34.36
C GLU A 299 7.92 -1.99 34.32
N TYR A 300 6.72 -2.43 34.67
CA TYR A 300 5.54 -1.61 34.91
C TYR A 300 5.15 -1.59 36.38
N LYS A 301 4.62 -0.45 36.83
CA LYS A 301 3.93 -0.29 38.11
C LYS A 301 2.67 0.57 37.92
N ASN A 302 1.50 -0.02 38.03
CA ASN A 302 0.19 0.63 37.83
C ASN A 302 0.09 1.34 36.47
N ASP A 303 0.39 0.63 35.38
CA ASP A 303 0.47 1.15 33.99
C ASP A 303 1.58 2.18 33.71
N GLN A 304 2.44 2.47 34.69
CA GLN A 304 3.59 3.34 34.51
C GLN A 304 4.86 2.53 34.27
N LYS A 305 5.62 2.86 33.23
CA LYS A 305 6.96 2.31 33.01
C LYS A 305 7.88 2.85 34.10
N ILE A 306 8.65 1.96 34.71
CA ILE A 306 9.62 2.30 35.76
C ILE A 306 10.95 1.62 35.49
N GLY A 307 12.04 2.22 35.97
CA GLY A 307 13.37 1.64 35.91
C GLY A 307 13.86 1.45 34.47
N ARG A 308 14.74 0.46 34.27
CA ARG A 308 15.39 0.22 32.99
C ARG A 308 14.46 -0.44 31.97
N TRP A 309 14.48 0.09 30.75
CA TRP A 309 13.77 -0.42 29.59
C TRP A 309 14.75 -0.62 28.43
N ASP A 310 14.96 -1.87 28.05
CA ASP A 310 15.87 -2.28 26.98
C ASP A 310 15.10 -2.58 25.69
N VAL A 311 15.70 -2.25 24.55
CA VAL A 311 15.11 -2.46 23.22
C VAL A 311 15.91 -3.54 22.50
N TYR A 312 15.18 -4.53 21.99
CA TYR A 312 15.76 -5.69 21.31
C TYR A 312 15.30 -5.73 19.85
N TYR A 313 16.21 -6.07 18.95
CA TYR A 313 15.94 -6.30 17.54
C TYR A 313 16.42 -7.70 17.16
N PHE A 314 15.50 -8.54 16.69
CA PHE A 314 15.75 -9.97 16.48
C PHE A 314 16.40 -10.69 17.69
N GLY A 315 16.08 -10.21 18.91
CA GLY A 315 16.61 -10.77 20.15
C GLY A 315 17.93 -10.15 20.64
N GLU A 316 18.58 -9.30 19.85
CA GLU A 316 19.79 -8.58 20.25
C GLU A 316 19.44 -7.22 20.86
N GLN A 317 20.06 -6.87 21.99
CA GLN A 317 19.85 -5.57 22.64
C GLN A 317 20.55 -4.47 21.84
N ILE A 318 19.78 -3.53 21.31
CA ILE A 318 20.29 -2.45 20.43
C ILE A 318 20.08 -1.05 21.00
N ALA A 319 19.18 -0.89 21.97
CA ALA A 319 18.80 0.41 22.51
C ALA A 319 18.20 0.28 23.93
N GLY A 320 17.82 1.39 24.56
CA GLY A 320 17.21 1.41 25.90
C GLY A 320 17.53 2.64 26.73
N GLY A 321 17.00 2.69 27.94
CA GLY A 321 17.28 3.73 28.94
C GLY A 321 16.44 3.53 30.20
N GLU A 322 16.34 4.56 31.06
CA GLU A 322 15.66 4.48 32.35
C GLU A 322 14.46 5.42 32.48
N TYR A 323 13.41 4.95 33.13
CA TYR A 323 12.24 5.73 33.53
C TYR A 323 12.29 6.05 35.03
N ASP A 324 11.98 7.30 35.36
CA ASP A 324 11.77 7.75 36.74
C ASP A 324 10.62 6.98 37.40
N SER A 325 10.90 6.40 38.56
CA SER A 325 9.98 5.50 39.26
C SER A 325 8.73 6.18 39.83
N GLU A 326 8.72 7.51 39.96
CA GLU A 326 7.60 8.27 40.52
C GLU A 326 6.71 8.88 39.44
N GLN A 327 7.27 9.27 38.30
CA GLN A 327 6.58 10.09 37.29
C GLN A 327 6.35 9.41 35.94
N ASN A 328 6.93 8.21 35.70
CA ASN A 328 6.87 7.54 34.38
C ASN A 328 7.48 8.37 33.25
N LEU A 329 8.52 9.15 33.56
CA LEU A 329 9.19 10.01 32.59
C LEU A 329 10.57 9.42 32.31
N LYS A 330 11.01 9.45 31.05
CA LYS A 330 12.38 9.13 30.67
C LYS A 330 13.35 10.03 31.43
N ASP A 331 14.39 9.43 31.99
CA ASP A 331 15.46 10.12 32.72
C ASP A 331 16.81 9.43 32.44
N GLY A 332 17.91 10.19 32.49
CA GLY A 332 19.26 9.67 32.28
C GLY A 332 19.61 9.38 30.82
N ASN A 333 20.58 8.48 30.59
CA ASN A 333 21.08 8.15 29.25
C ASN A 333 20.10 7.24 28.50
N TRP A 334 19.87 7.55 27.23
CA TRP A 334 18.96 6.82 26.35
C TRP A 334 19.59 6.57 24.98
N ILE A 335 19.25 5.41 24.43
CA ILE A 335 19.40 5.06 23.02
C ILE A 335 18.00 4.85 22.47
N GLU A 336 17.59 5.64 21.48
CA GLU A 336 16.30 5.53 20.79
C GLU A 336 16.48 4.97 19.39
N LEU A 337 15.45 4.30 18.87
CA LEU A 337 15.41 3.87 17.48
C LEU A 337 14.79 4.95 16.61
N TRP A 338 15.20 4.99 15.34
CA TRP A 338 14.50 5.79 14.36
C TRP A 338 13.12 5.22 14.04
N ASP A 339 12.17 6.08 13.66
CA ASP A 339 10.82 5.66 13.34
C ASP A 339 10.78 4.59 12.24
N VAL A 340 11.69 4.63 11.26
CA VAL A 340 11.72 3.66 10.15
C VAL A 340 12.76 2.56 10.36
N PHE A 341 13.16 2.30 11.61
CA PHE A 341 14.13 1.25 11.93
C PHE A 341 13.70 -0.12 11.36
N ASN A 342 14.58 -0.76 10.59
CA ASN A 342 14.40 -2.09 9.99
C ASN A 342 15.76 -2.67 9.56
N GLU A 343 15.77 -3.82 8.85
CA GLU A 343 17.01 -4.49 8.40
C GLU A 343 17.91 -3.61 7.52
N GLU A 344 17.31 -2.75 6.72
CA GLU A 344 17.99 -1.82 5.80
C GLU A 344 18.34 -0.48 6.49
N CYS A 345 17.85 -0.27 7.71
CA CYS A 345 17.68 1.06 8.30
C CYS A 345 18.00 1.07 9.80
N GLN A 346 19.26 0.87 10.19
CA GLN A 346 19.65 0.74 11.60
C GLN A 346 20.15 2.05 12.25
N VAL A 347 19.31 3.10 12.24
CA VAL A 347 19.65 4.37 12.91
C VAL A 347 19.17 4.43 14.35
N THR A 348 20.08 4.85 15.23
CA THR A 348 19.83 5.09 16.66
C THR A 348 20.21 6.51 17.07
N PHE A 349 19.54 7.04 18.09
CA PHE A 349 19.79 8.34 18.69
C PHE A 349 20.27 8.14 20.12
N ARG A 350 21.42 8.69 20.50
CA ARG A 350 22.00 8.54 21.83
C ARG A 350 22.10 9.89 22.51
N GLY A 351 21.60 10.02 23.72
CA GLY A 351 21.71 11.25 24.50
C GLY A 351 21.06 11.14 25.86
N GLU A 352 20.84 12.27 26.51
CA GLU A 352 20.27 12.33 27.86
C GLU A 352 18.85 12.88 27.86
N TYR A 353 18.00 12.26 28.67
CA TYR A 353 16.67 12.74 29.04
C TYR A 353 16.67 13.30 30.45
N LYS A 354 15.85 14.32 30.69
CA LYS A 354 15.50 14.80 32.02
C LYS A 354 14.01 15.08 32.09
N LYS A 355 13.26 14.26 32.82
CA LYS A 355 11.79 14.35 32.93
C LYS A 355 11.11 14.43 31.55
N ASP A 356 11.38 13.44 30.68
CA ASP A 356 10.88 13.32 29.30
C ASP A 356 11.34 14.42 28.32
N LYS A 357 12.24 15.31 28.73
CA LYS A 357 12.87 16.30 27.86
C LYS A 357 14.24 15.85 27.43
N LYS A 358 14.53 15.83 26.12
CA LYS A 358 15.91 15.66 25.64
C LYS A 358 16.72 16.87 26.10
N ILE A 359 17.89 16.62 26.68
CA ILE A 359 18.80 17.66 27.14
C ILE A 359 20.22 17.34 26.65
N GLY A 360 21.06 18.37 26.55
CA GLY A 360 22.47 18.21 26.22
C GLY A 360 22.67 17.65 24.81
N ARG A 361 23.80 16.96 24.63
CA ARG A 361 24.20 16.43 23.33
C ARG A 361 23.44 15.15 22.99
N TRP A 362 22.93 15.11 21.75
CA TRP A 362 22.26 13.98 21.14
C TRP A 362 22.94 13.61 19.84
N ASP A 363 23.55 12.43 19.79
CA ASP A 363 24.28 11.90 18.67
C ASP A 363 23.45 10.87 17.90
N ILE A 364 23.59 10.84 16.58
CA ILE A 364 22.85 9.95 15.69
C ILE A 364 23.84 8.98 15.06
N TYR A 365 23.58 7.69 15.23
CA TYR A 365 24.42 6.61 14.74
C TYR A 365 23.69 5.81 13.67
N TYR A 366 24.37 5.49 12.58
CA TYR A 366 23.97 4.44 11.65
C TYR A 366 24.87 3.24 11.88
N PHE A 367 24.27 2.12 12.30
CA PHE A 367 25.01 1.02 12.93
C PHE A 367 25.88 1.55 14.09
N THR A 368 27.19 1.57 13.91
CA THR A 368 28.18 2.03 14.89
C THR A 368 28.83 3.36 14.53
N GLU A 369 28.60 3.90 13.32
CA GLU A 369 29.19 5.17 12.89
C GLU A 369 28.30 6.34 13.31
N GLN A 370 28.87 7.33 14.01
CA GLN A 370 28.20 8.60 14.29
C GLN A 370 28.10 9.40 12.99
N ILE A 371 26.88 9.61 12.50
CA ILE A 371 26.62 10.29 11.23
C ILE A 371 26.01 11.67 11.40
N ALA A 372 25.38 11.96 12.55
CA ALA A 372 24.70 13.22 12.78
C ALA A 372 24.53 13.51 14.29
N GLY A 373 23.87 14.62 14.66
CA GLY A 373 23.63 15.00 16.06
C GLY A 373 23.61 16.51 16.32
N GLY A 374 23.39 16.90 17.58
CA GLY A 374 23.42 18.29 18.03
C GLY A 374 23.02 18.42 19.50
N GLU A 375 22.67 19.63 19.95
CA GLU A 375 22.38 19.91 21.36
C GLU A 375 20.95 20.40 21.59
N TYR A 376 20.35 19.89 22.67
CA TYR A 376 19.08 20.37 23.24
C TYR A 376 19.35 21.17 24.51
N ASP A 377 18.56 22.22 24.74
CA ASP A 377 18.54 22.90 26.03
C ASP A 377 17.68 22.17 27.06
N GLN A 378 17.51 22.76 28.25
CA GLN A 378 16.73 22.19 29.35
C GLN A 378 15.22 22.10 29.07
N GLU A 379 14.73 22.74 28.01
CA GLU A 379 13.33 22.75 27.61
C GLU A 379 13.03 21.78 26.44
N ASN A 380 13.99 20.92 26.05
CA ASN A 380 13.91 20.07 24.85
C ASN A 380 13.86 20.88 23.55
N ILE A 381 14.50 22.05 23.55
CA ILE A 381 14.54 22.93 22.39
C ILE A 381 15.94 22.81 21.77
N LYS A 382 15.99 22.51 20.47
CA LYS A 382 17.25 22.45 19.72
C LYS A 382 17.96 23.79 19.76
N ASN A 383 19.25 23.77 20.05
CA ASN A 383 20.11 24.95 20.09
C ASN A 383 21.52 24.62 19.58
N GLY A 384 22.25 25.62 19.08
CA GLY A 384 23.62 25.45 18.59
C GLY A 384 23.72 24.68 17.26
N LYS A 385 24.88 24.07 17.00
CA LYS A 385 25.16 23.36 15.74
C LYS A 385 24.47 22.01 15.68
N TRP A 386 23.92 21.69 14.52
CA TRP A 386 23.18 20.47 14.27
C TRP A 386 23.56 19.87 12.92
N ILE A 387 23.64 18.54 12.90
CA ILE A 387 23.63 17.69 11.72
C ILE A 387 22.32 16.89 11.77
N GLU A 388 21.48 17.00 10.75
CA GLU A 388 20.17 16.32 10.67
C GLU A 388 20.11 15.36 9.49
N LEU A 389 19.42 14.22 9.66
CA LEU A 389 19.14 13.29 8.57
C LEU A 389 17.86 13.65 7.83
N ILE A 390 17.83 13.38 6.52
CA ILE A 390 16.63 13.58 5.69
C ILE A 390 15.69 12.38 5.81
N ASN A 391 14.47 12.61 6.31
CA ASN A 391 13.46 11.57 6.51
C ASN A 391 13.00 10.83 5.24
N VAL A 392 13.18 11.44 4.06
CA VAL A 392 12.69 10.89 2.79
C VAL A 392 13.62 9.80 2.23
N LEU A 393 14.89 9.74 2.67
CA LEU A 393 15.92 8.88 2.08
C LEU A 393 16.13 7.60 2.89
N LYS A 394 15.03 6.86 3.05
CA LYS A 394 14.84 5.78 4.03
C LYS A 394 15.87 4.65 3.97
N ASN A 395 16.57 4.45 2.85
CA ASN A 395 17.34 3.22 2.64
C ASN A 395 18.86 3.41 2.58
N GLN A 396 19.41 4.63 2.68
CA GLN A 396 20.85 4.79 2.51
C GLN A 396 21.54 5.89 3.36
N TYR A 397 20.80 6.71 4.12
CA TYR A 397 21.38 7.72 5.04
C TYR A 397 22.41 8.67 4.43
N GLN A 398 22.32 8.87 3.12
CA GLN A 398 23.42 9.51 2.40
C GLN A 398 23.38 11.01 2.54
N VAL A 399 22.25 11.59 2.97
CA VAL A 399 22.07 13.04 3.01
C VAL A 399 21.88 13.59 4.42
N THR A 400 22.75 14.54 4.77
CA THR A 400 22.70 15.30 6.02
C THR A 400 22.54 16.80 5.77
N PHE A 401 21.77 17.47 6.62
CA PHE A 401 21.73 18.93 6.72
C PHE A 401 22.61 19.41 7.88
N ILE A 402 23.53 20.34 7.64
CA ILE A 402 24.39 20.91 8.68
C ILE A 402 24.06 22.39 8.85
N GLY A 403 23.75 22.84 10.06
CA GLY A 403 23.46 24.24 10.32
C GLY A 403 23.32 24.55 11.80
N GLU A 404 22.69 25.68 12.12
CA GLU A 404 22.50 26.14 13.50
C GLU A 404 21.02 26.32 13.85
N TYR A 405 20.67 25.93 15.07
CA TYR A 405 19.39 26.22 15.70
C TYR A 405 19.54 27.28 16.78
N LYS A 406 18.50 28.11 16.93
CA LYS A 406 18.32 29.00 18.07
C LYS A 406 16.88 28.97 18.53
N ASN A 407 16.65 28.54 19.77
CA ASN A 407 15.30 28.37 20.33
C ASN A 407 14.40 27.51 19.43
N GLY A 408 14.93 26.39 18.92
CA GLY A 408 14.18 25.41 18.12
C GLY A 408 13.91 25.85 16.68
N LYS A 409 14.44 27.01 16.29
CA LYS A 409 14.33 27.57 14.94
C LYS A 409 15.65 27.48 14.19
N LYS A 410 15.61 27.07 12.92
CA LYS A 410 16.77 27.10 12.03
C LYS A 410 17.20 28.54 11.77
N ILE A 411 18.48 28.85 11.93
CA ILE A 411 19.04 30.17 11.64
C ILE A 411 20.32 30.03 10.82
N GLY A 412 20.72 31.12 10.15
CA GLY A 412 22.02 31.19 9.50
C GLY A 412 22.14 30.29 8.27
N GLN A 413 23.38 29.91 7.95
CA GLN A 413 23.70 29.02 6.83
C GLN A 413 23.35 27.57 7.18
N TRP A 414 22.72 26.88 6.24
CA TRP A 414 22.38 25.46 6.30
C TRP A 414 22.86 24.77 5.04
N ASP A 415 23.79 23.84 5.17
CA ASP A 415 24.41 23.12 4.07
C ASP A 415 23.84 21.70 3.94
N ILE A 416 23.75 21.19 2.72
CA ILE A 416 23.26 19.85 2.41
C ILE A 416 24.44 19.03 1.90
N TYR A 417 24.70 17.89 2.51
CA TYR A 417 25.77 16.98 2.12
C TYR A 417 25.21 15.65 1.65
N HIS A 418 25.69 15.13 0.53
CA HIS A 418 25.47 13.75 0.07
C HIS A 418 26.82 13.02 0.08
N PHE A 419 26.95 11.91 0.81
CA PHE A 419 28.23 11.19 1.00
C PHE A 419 29.42 12.10 1.36
N LYS A 420 29.22 13.03 2.30
CA LYS A 420 30.23 14.01 2.74
C LYS A 420 30.61 15.07 1.67
N GLN A 421 29.98 15.07 0.49
CA GLN A 421 30.09 16.14 -0.50
C GLN A 421 28.96 17.16 -0.32
N GLN A 422 29.29 18.44 -0.19
CA GLN A 422 28.28 19.49 -0.16
C GLN A 422 27.59 19.61 -1.52
N ILE A 423 26.29 19.34 -1.58
CA ILE A 423 25.48 19.37 -2.80
C ILE A 423 24.43 20.49 -2.81
N GLY A 424 24.20 21.16 -1.68
CA GLY A 424 23.23 22.23 -1.61
C GLY A 424 23.19 22.97 -0.28
N GLY A 425 22.06 23.65 -0.01
CA GLY A 425 21.88 24.47 1.17
C GLY A 425 21.43 25.90 0.88
N GLY A 426 21.35 26.72 1.91
CA GLY A 426 21.02 28.14 1.83
C GLY A 426 20.91 28.79 3.20
N PHE A 427 20.29 29.98 3.25
CA PHE A 427 20.28 30.80 4.47
C PHE A 427 18.88 30.95 5.08
N TYR A 428 18.77 30.79 6.40
CA TYR A 428 17.58 31.09 7.20
C TYR A 428 17.72 32.44 7.91
N ASP A 429 16.62 33.19 7.96
CA ASP A 429 16.56 34.43 8.71
C ASP A 429 16.69 34.20 10.23
N VAL A 430 17.54 34.98 10.90
CA VAL A 430 17.87 34.79 12.31
C VAL A 430 16.69 35.10 13.23
N GLU A 431 15.82 36.03 12.86
CA GLU A 431 14.69 36.44 13.71
C GLU A 431 13.45 35.57 13.47
N GLN A 432 13.16 35.28 12.19
CA GLN A 432 11.90 34.63 11.80
C GLN A 432 12.05 33.16 11.40
N SER A 433 13.26 32.67 11.15
CA SER A 433 13.53 31.29 10.67
C SER A 433 12.94 30.99 9.28
N TYR A 434 12.73 32.02 8.47
CA TYR A 434 12.30 31.85 7.09
C TYR A 434 13.51 31.70 6.17
N LYS A 435 13.42 30.82 5.18
CA LYS A 435 14.38 30.76 4.07
C LYS A 435 14.46 32.12 3.39
N LYS A 436 15.69 32.57 3.13
CA LYS A 436 16.00 33.79 2.39
C LYS A 436 17.26 33.61 1.53
N GLY A 437 17.37 34.42 0.49
CA GLY A 437 18.56 34.44 -0.38
C GLY A 437 18.65 33.22 -1.29
N LYS A 438 19.86 32.88 -1.73
CA LYS A 438 20.11 31.74 -2.61
C LYS A 438 19.94 30.42 -1.87
N TRP A 439 19.34 29.45 -2.54
CA TRP A 439 19.08 28.11 -2.01
C TRP A 439 19.27 27.06 -3.09
N ILE A 440 19.82 25.91 -2.71
CA ILE A 440 19.80 24.67 -3.47
C ILE A 440 19.03 23.63 -2.65
N GLU A 441 17.96 23.10 -3.21
CA GLU A 441 17.08 22.10 -2.61
C GLU A 441 17.19 20.75 -3.31
N LEU A 442 16.82 19.68 -2.62
CA LEU A 442 16.75 18.34 -3.21
C LEU A 442 15.33 18.05 -3.71
N SER A 443 15.23 17.21 -4.72
CA SER A 443 13.96 16.58 -5.10
C SER A 443 13.48 15.61 -4.03
N ASP A 444 12.16 15.45 -3.89
CA ASP A 444 11.55 14.43 -3.03
C ASP A 444 11.91 13.00 -3.46
N ARG A 445 12.41 12.83 -4.69
CA ARG A 445 12.91 11.56 -5.24
C ARG A 445 14.44 11.45 -5.23
N PHE A 446 15.13 12.36 -4.56
CA PHE A 446 16.59 12.35 -4.51
C PHE A 446 17.10 10.98 -4.03
N ASN A 447 17.91 10.27 -4.79
CA ASN A 447 18.58 9.03 -4.37
C ASN A 447 19.80 8.79 -5.27
N ASP A 448 20.51 7.67 -5.09
CA ASP A 448 21.67 7.32 -5.91
C ASP A 448 21.38 7.27 -7.42
N GLN A 449 20.16 6.91 -7.81
CA GLN A 449 19.72 6.80 -9.21
C GLN A 449 19.10 8.12 -9.73
N CYS A 450 18.89 9.10 -8.86
CA CYS A 450 18.13 10.31 -9.15
C CYS A 450 18.63 11.51 -8.33
N GLN A 451 19.78 12.08 -8.71
CA GLN A 451 20.36 13.22 -7.99
C GLN A 451 19.86 14.57 -8.52
N ILE A 452 18.56 14.83 -8.36
CA ILE A 452 17.94 16.09 -8.81
C ILE A 452 18.02 17.16 -7.72
N THR A 453 18.54 18.33 -8.08
CA THR A 453 18.54 19.52 -7.21
C THR A 453 17.89 20.73 -7.89
N PHE A 454 17.37 21.65 -7.08
CA PHE A 454 16.74 22.90 -7.53
C PHE A 454 17.46 24.10 -6.93
N SER A 455 18.00 24.99 -7.75
CA SER A 455 18.72 26.18 -7.30
C SER A 455 17.93 27.45 -7.60
N GLY A 456 17.72 28.32 -6.64
CA GLY A 456 17.02 29.58 -6.86
C GLY A 456 17.07 30.50 -5.64
N GLN A 457 16.08 31.39 -5.52
CA GLN A 457 16.00 32.33 -4.41
C GLN A 457 14.72 32.22 -3.61
N TYR A 458 14.86 32.47 -2.30
CA TYR A 458 13.76 32.60 -1.35
C TYR A 458 13.63 34.02 -0.79
N LYS A 459 12.40 34.42 -0.49
CA LYS A 459 12.07 35.61 0.30
C LYS A 459 10.92 35.29 1.24
N LYS A 460 11.20 35.14 2.54
CA LYS A 460 10.19 34.79 3.56
C LYS A 460 9.50 33.45 3.24
N ASP A 461 10.29 32.39 3.04
CA ASP A 461 9.83 31.02 2.66
C ASP A 461 9.10 30.91 1.31
N LYS A 462 9.02 32.00 0.55
CA LYS A 462 8.44 32.04 -0.78
C LYS A 462 9.53 31.94 -1.84
N LYS A 463 9.40 30.99 -2.78
CA LYS A 463 10.26 30.90 -3.97
C LYS A 463 10.01 32.12 -4.84
N ILE A 464 11.08 32.80 -5.25
CA ILE A 464 11.02 34.00 -6.08
C ILE A 464 12.05 33.91 -7.21
N GLY A 465 11.85 34.71 -8.26
CA GLY A 465 12.79 34.81 -9.36
C GLY A 465 13.03 33.49 -10.10
N ILE A 466 14.23 33.34 -10.67
CA ILE A 466 14.62 32.18 -11.47
C ILE A 466 15.01 31.01 -10.56
N TRP A 467 14.54 29.83 -10.92
CA TRP A 467 14.83 28.55 -10.28
C TRP A 467 15.28 27.56 -11.34
N ASP A 468 16.54 27.15 -11.26
CA ASP A 468 17.19 26.19 -12.13
C ASP A 468 17.06 24.77 -11.57
N THR A 469 16.95 23.78 -12.46
CA THR A 469 16.91 22.36 -12.12
C THR A 469 18.16 21.68 -12.61
N PHE A 470 18.82 20.93 -11.73
CA PHE A 470 20.05 20.19 -12.01
C PHE A 470 19.85 18.70 -11.82
N TYR A 471 20.57 17.88 -12.58
CA TYR A 471 20.65 16.44 -12.46
C TYR A 471 22.12 16.02 -12.54
N PHE A 472 22.66 15.42 -11.46
CA PHE A 472 24.10 15.15 -11.35
C PHE A 472 24.98 16.38 -11.66
N GLY A 473 24.54 17.57 -11.24
CA GLY A 473 25.22 18.85 -11.48
C GLY A 473 25.03 19.45 -12.88
N GLU A 474 24.40 18.73 -13.82
CA GLU A 474 24.05 19.25 -15.14
C GLU A 474 22.75 20.06 -15.07
N LYS A 475 22.75 21.30 -15.57
CA LYS A 475 21.54 22.13 -15.62
C LYS A 475 20.60 21.62 -16.73
N LEU A 476 19.49 21.00 -16.33
CA LEU A 476 18.48 20.48 -17.25
C LEU A 476 17.42 21.51 -17.63
N GLY A 477 17.09 22.41 -16.71
CA GLY A 477 15.88 23.21 -16.85
C GLY A 477 15.61 24.16 -15.72
N GLY A 478 14.32 24.39 -15.43
CA GLY A 478 13.87 25.39 -14.48
C GLY A 478 12.90 26.42 -15.09
N GLY A 479 12.60 27.47 -14.33
CA GLY A 479 11.78 28.59 -14.78
C GLY A 479 11.67 29.66 -13.70
N SER A 480 10.65 30.50 -13.75
CA SER A 480 10.53 31.61 -12.79
C SER A 480 9.29 31.51 -11.90
N TYR A 481 9.40 32.08 -10.70
CA TYR A 481 8.31 32.29 -9.76
C TYR A 481 7.98 33.78 -9.65
N ASP A 482 6.73 34.12 -9.41
CA ASP A 482 6.34 35.48 -9.06
C ASP A 482 6.71 35.82 -7.60
N ASP A 483 7.03 37.09 -7.37
CA ASP A 483 7.60 37.54 -6.09
C ASP A 483 6.56 37.70 -4.97
N GLU A 484 5.26 37.71 -5.31
CA GLU A 484 4.17 37.98 -4.36
C GLU A 484 3.55 36.70 -3.81
N GLN A 485 3.26 35.74 -4.68
CA GLN A 485 2.52 34.51 -4.39
C GLN A 485 3.35 33.23 -4.57
N SER A 486 4.55 33.30 -5.15
CA SER A 486 5.35 32.11 -5.50
C SER A 486 4.63 31.15 -6.44
N TYR A 487 3.83 31.67 -7.34
CA TYR A 487 3.31 30.92 -8.46
C TYR A 487 4.35 30.88 -9.58
N LYS A 488 4.43 29.73 -10.24
CA LYS A 488 5.23 29.60 -11.45
C LYS A 488 4.70 30.58 -12.52
N LYS A 489 5.62 31.21 -13.25
CA LYS A 489 5.31 32.12 -14.36
C LYS A 489 6.33 32.01 -15.49
N GLY A 490 5.88 32.34 -16.70
CA GLY A 490 6.71 32.35 -17.90
C GLY A 490 7.16 30.95 -18.33
N LYS A 491 8.24 30.90 -19.12
CA LYS A 491 8.81 29.65 -19.62
C LYS A 491 9.33 28.77 -18.50
N TRP A 492 9.06 27.48 -18.62
CA TRP A 492 9.42 26.46 -17.65
C TRP A 492 9.87 25.18 -18.36
N ILE A 493 10.82 24.50 -17.75
CA ILE A 493 11.23 23.15 -18.08
C ILE A 493 11.03 22.29 -16.84
N GLU A 494 10.05 21.39 -16.89
CA GLU A 494 9.72 20.44 -15.83
C GLU A 494 10.36 19.09 -16.09
N LEU A 495 10.67 18.36 -15.03
CA LEU A 495 11.03 16.95 -15.12
C LEU A 495 9.75 16.10 -15.03
N SER A 496 9.72 14.97 -15.71
CA SER A 496 8.70 13.95 -15.48
C SER A 496 8.76 13.45 -14.05
N ASP A 497 7.63 13.04 -13.49
CA ASP A 497 7.60 12.41 -12.17
C ASP A 497 8.54 11.21 -12.12
N ARG A 498 8.62 10.41 -13.19
CA ARG A 498 9.50 9.23 -13.28
C ARG A 498 10.94 9.55 -13.69
N PHE A 499 11.40 10.80 -13.57
CA PHE A 499 12.75 11.16 -13.98
C PHE A 499 13.81 10.42 -13.16
N ASN A 500 14.66 9.63 -13.82
CA ASN A 500 15.81 8.93 -13.25
C ASN A 500 16.85 8.62 -14.33
N ASP A 501 17.91 7.91 -13.96
CA ASP A 501 18.94 7.39 -14.86
C ASP A 501 18.39 6.61 -16.07
N GLN A 502 17.28 5.90 -15.92
CA GLN A 502 16.65 5.13 -17.00
C GLN A 502 15.58 5.91 -17.79
N THR A 503 15.15 7.08 -17.32
CA THR A 503 14.01 7.81 -17.89
C THR A 503 14.24 9.31 -17.77
N GLN A 504 14.88 9.93 -18.77
CA GLN A 504 15.22 11.35 -18.73
C GLN A 504 14.26 12.17 -19.59
N ILE A 505 13.07 12.44 -19.03
CA ILE A 505 11.99 13.16 -19.73
C ILE A 505 11.79 14.55 -19.15
N ILE A 506 11.82 15.57 -20.01
CA ILE A 506 11.50 16.94 -19.64
C ILE A 506 10.29 17.47 -20.41
N MET A 507 9.59 18.42 -19.84
CA MET A 507 8.45 19.09 -20.47
C MET A 507 8.70 20.59 -20.50
N LYS A 508 8.67 21.22 -21.67
CA LYS A 508 8.89 22.66 -21.85
C LYS A 508 7.57 23.33 -22.18
N GLY A 509 7.24 24.41 -21.50
CA GLY A 509 6.03 25.18 -21.79
C GLY A 509 5.97 26.46 -20.97
N GLU A 510 4.79 27.05 -20.87
CA GLU A 510 4.60 28.32 -20.16
C GLU A 510 3.58 28.20 -19.01
N TYR A 511 3.87 28.95 -17.96
CA TYR A 511 3.01 29.13 -16.81
C TYR A 511 2.45 30.54 -16.75
N HIS A 512 1.16 30.65 -16.42
CA HIS A 512 0.52 31.91 -16.05
C HIS A 512 -0.16 31.74 -14.69
N SER A 513 0.25 32.54 -13.70
CA SER A 513 -0.31 32.50 -12.34
C SER A 513 -0.34 31.08 -11.73
N GLY A 514 0.72 30.29 -11.96
CA GLY A 514 0.88 28.95 -11.40
C GLY A 514 0.14 27.85 -12.16
N GLN A 515 -0.50 28.20 -13.28
CA GLN A 515 -1.22 27.26 -14.12
C GLN A 515 -0.54 27.07 -15.48
N LYS A 516 -0.54 25.83 -15.98
CA LYS A 516 0.00 25.51 -17.32
C LYS A 516 -0.90 26.12 -18.37
N MET A 517 -0.30 26.83 -19.32
CA MET A 517 -0.99 27.46 -20.45
C MET A 517 -0.26 27.13 -21.75
N ASP A 518 -0.96 27.31 -22.86
CA ASP A 518 -0.43 27.23 -24.21
C ASP A 518 0.23 25.87 -24.50
N ARG A 519 1.19 25.86 -25.42
CA ARG A 519 1.86 24.64 -25.86
C ARG A 519 2.88 24.15 -24.84
N TRP A 520 2.83 22.86 -24.55
CA TRP A 520 3.77 22.12 -23.75
C TRP A 520 4.37 20.98 -24.57
N ASP A 521 5.67 21.06 -24.81
CA ASP A 521 6.45 20.10 -25.58
C ASP A 521 7.15 19.10 -24.65
N ILE A 522 7.12 17.82 -25.00
CA ILE A 522 7.74 16.72 -24.23
C ILE A 522 9.01 16.30 -24.95
N TYR A 523 10.12 16.30 -24.23
CA TYR A 523 11.41 15.86 -24.74
C TYR A 523 11.94 14.67 -23.96
N LEU A 524 12.61 13.76 -24.67
CA LEU A 524 13.29 12.60 -24.12
C LEU A 524 14.78 12.70 -24.44
N ARG A 525 15.64 12.42 -23.46
CA ARG A 525 17.07 12.19 -23.66
C ARG A 525 17.38 10.72 -23.48
N ASP A 526 18.19 10.18 -24.38
CA ASP A 526 18.76 8.85 -24.23
C ASP A 526 19.79 8.88 -23.08
N PRO A 527 19.66 8.06 -22.04
CA PRO A 527 20.62 8.06 -20.93
C PRO A 527 22.04 7.61 -21.32
N TYR A 528 22.21 6.97 -22.48
CA TYR A 528 23.52 6.59 -23.02
C TYR A 528 24.08 7.61 -24.03
N ASP A 529 23.24 8.52 -24.54
CA ASP A 529 23.63 9.64 -25.40
C ASP A 529 23.25 10.96 -24.72
N ASN A 530 24.16 11.43 -23.87
CA ASN A 530 23.96 12.60 -23.01
C ASN A 530 23.84 13.93 -23.78
N GLU A 531 24.03 13.95 -25.11
CA GLU A 531 24.20 15.21 -25.81
C GLU A 531 22.89 15.96 -26.07
N LYS A 532 21.76 15.27 -26.34
CA LYS A 532 20.56 15.95 -26.87
C LYS A 532 19.22 15.36 -26.40
N PHE A 533 18.28 16.28 -26.18
CA PHE A 533 16.86 16.00 -25.95
C PHE A 533 16.09 15.99 -27.27
N GLU A 534 15.42 14.88 -27.59
CA GLU A 534 14.54 14.72 -28.76
C GLU A 534 13.11 15.12 -28.40
N LEU A 535 12.45 15.92 -29.24
CA LEU A 535 11.02 16.23 -29.10
C LEU A 535 10.19 14.99 -29.45
N ILE A 536 9.50 14.40 -28.46
CA ILE A 536 8.72 13.16 -28.64
C ILE A 536 7.21 13.39 -28.54
N GLY A 537 6.76 14.55 -28.07
CA GLY A 537 5.35 14.79 -27.85
C GLY A 537 5.01 16.17 -27.33
N GLY A 538 3.79 16.32 -26.84
CA GLY A 538 3.26 17.58 -26.32
C GLY A 538 1.82 17.84 -26.69
N GLY A 539 1.31 19.01 -26.31
CA GLY A 539 0.00 19.53 -26.70
C GLY A 539 -0.32 20.87 -26.04
N GLN A 540 -1.58 21.31 -26.03
CA GLN A 540 -1.97 22.63 -25.53
C GLN A 540 -2.86 22.62 -24.28
N TYR A 541 -2.58 23.50 -23.32
CA TYR A 541 -3.43 23.72 -22.14
C TYR A 541 -4.26 25.01 -22.29
N VAL A 542 -5.51 24.96 -21.82
CA VAL A 542 -6.41 26.10 -21.64
C VAL A 542 -6.96 26.15 -20.22
N ASP A 543 -7.35 27.35 -19.76
CA ASP A 543 -7.98 27.61 -18.46
C ASP A 543 -7.25 26.97 -17.28
N GLY A 544 -5.92 26.90 -17.41
CA GLY A 544 -5.02 26.60 -16.33
C GLY A 544 -4.94 25.14 -15.86
N SER A 545 -5.31 24.18 -16.72
CA SER A 545 -4.89 22.75 -16.64
C SER A 545 -5.64 21.84 -17.61
N GLN A 546 -6.61 22.36 -18.38
CA GLN A 546 -7.38 21.53 -19.30
C GLN A 546 -6.58 21.32 -20.59
N LYS A 547 -6.24 20.07 -20.89
CA LYS A 547 -5.67 19.70 -22.18
C LYS A 547 -6.70 19.97 -23.29
N ILE A 548 -6.23 20.50 -24.42
CA ILE A 548 -7.00 20.76 -25.63
C ILE A 548 -6.16 20.46 -26.89
N GLY A 549 -6.86 20.25 -28.01
CA GLY A 549 -6.24 20.06 -29.31
C GLY A 549 -5.49 18.73 -29.42
N ASN A 550 -4.57 18.65 -30.38
CA ASN A 550 -3.74 17.47 -30.58
C ASN A 550 -2.77 17.28 -29.40
N TRP A 551 -2.64 16.04 -28.94
CA TRP A 551 -1.82 15.69 -27.80
C TRP A 551 -1.10 14.36 -28.00
N ILE A 552 0.12 14.29 -27.49
CA ILE A 552 0.90 13.05 -27.35
C ILE A 552 1.12 12.78 -25.87
N ASP A 553 0.40 11.79 -25.32
CA ASP A 553 0.55 11.32 -23.95
C ASP A 553 1.61 10.22 -23.87
N LEU A 554 2.33 10.17 -22.75
CA LEU A 554 3.25 9.08 -22.44
C LEU A 554 2.49 7.95 -21.73
N GLY A 555 2.82 6.69 -22.05
CA GLY A 555 2.22 5.55 -21.39
C GLY A 555 2.71 5.30 -19.98
N ASP A 556 1.89 4.60 -19.21
CA ASP A 556 2.31 4.05 -17.93
C ASP A 556 3.44 3.04 -18.16
N GLY A 557 4.57 3.26 -17.48
CA GLY A 557 5.76 2.45 -17.70
C GLY A 557 6.71 3.00 -18.77
N PHE A 558 6.48 4.23 -19.29
CA PHE A 558 7.43 4.87 -20.20
C PHE A 558 8.82 4.94 -19.56
N CYS A 559 9.79 4.28 -20.18
CA CYS A 559 11.21 4.31 -19.81
C CYS A 559 12.08 4.16 -21.07
N TYR A 560 13.40 4.20 -20.93
CA TYR A 560 14.33 4.07 -22.05
C TYR A 560 14.05 2.88 -22.97
N SER A 561 13.77 1.70 -22.40
CA SER A 561 13.55 0.43 -23.11
C SER A 561 12.08 0.12 -23.42
N ASN A 562 11.16 1.02 -23.08
CA ASN A 562 9.73 0.88 -23.33
C ASN A 562 9.10 2.25 -23.54
N GLN A 563 8.98 2.67 -24.81
CA GLN A 563 8.49 4.00 -25.16
C GLN A 563 7.13 3.91 -25.84
N VAL A 564 6.07 3.86 -25.03
CA VAL A 564 4.68 3.90 -25.51
C VAL A 564 4.17 5.33 -25.51
N THR A 565 3.65 5.81 -26.64
CA THR A 565 2.96 7.11 -26.73
C THR A 565 1.55 6.97 -27.28
N TYR A 566 0.66 7.84 -26.84
CA TYR A 566 -0.75 7.90 -27.25
C TYR A 566 -1.02 9.23 -27.93
N HIS A 567 -1.40 9.19 -29.21
CA HIS A 567 -1.58 10.37 -30.04
C HIS A 567 -3.07 10.56 -30.27
N GLY A 568 -3.63 11.72 -29.97
CA GLY A 568 -5.04 11.97 -30.20
C GLY A 568 -5.44 13.39 -29.86
N GLN A 569 -6.73 13.62 -29.59
CA GLN A 569 -7.25 14.95 -29.31
C GLN A 569 -7.92 15.05 -27.95
N TYR A 570 -7.73 16.21 -27.32
CA TYR A 570 -8.46 16.62 -26.14
C TYR A 570 -9.43 17.77 -26.43
N LYS A 571 -10.57 17.78 -25.72
CA LYS A 571 -11.54 18.87 -25.66
C LYS A 571 -12.00 19.02 -24.21
N ASN A 572 -11.74 20.17 -23.60
CA ASN A 572 -12.05 20.45 -22.18
C ASN A 572 -11.49 19.39 -21.21
N GLY A 573 -10.24 18.96 -21.44
CA GLY A 573 -9.58 17.92 -20.64
C GLY A 573 -10.09 16.49 -20.87
N GLN A 574 -10.95 16.27 -21.87
CA GLN A 574 -11.49 14.95 -22.24
C GLN A 574 -10.91 14.47 -23.57
N LYS A 575 -10.48 13.21 -23.64
CA LYS A 575 -10.10 12.50 -24.85
C LYS A 575 -11.31 12.37 -25.76
N ILE A 576 -11.14 12.81 -27.01
CA ILE A 576 -12.16 12.75 -28.06
C ILE A 576 -11.57 12.16 -29.34
N LEU A 577 -12.44 11.77 -30.26
CA LEU A 577 -12.10 11.29 -31.60
C LEU A 577 -11.13 10.09 -31.56
N ARG A 578 -10.37 9.91 -32.63
CA ARG A 578 -9.41 8.82 -32.79
C ARG A 578 -8.15 9.07 -31.99
N TRP A 579 -7.73 8.02 -31.29
CA TRP A 579 -6.47 7.91 -30.59
C TRP A 579 -5.66 6.77 -31.17
N GLU A 580 -4.36 6.99 -31.35
CA GLU A 580 -3.41 6.04 -31.91
C GLU A 580 -2.33 5.72 -30.88
N ILE A 581 -1.92 4.45 -30.81
CA ILE A 581 -0.88 3.99 -29.89
C ILE A 581 0.38 3.72 -30.72
N TYR A 582 1.47 4.35 -30.33
CA TYR A 582 2.77 4.19 -30.94
C TYR A 582 3.76 3.59 -29.94
N PHE A 583 4.67 2.76 -30.44
CA PHE A 583 5.72 2.14 -29.65
C PHE A 583 7.05 2.16 -30.39
N ARG A 584 8.13 2.33 -29.65
CA ARG A 584 9.49 1.96 -30.06
C ARG A 584 10.24 1.39 -28.86
N SER A 585 11.17 0.50 -29.12
CA SER A 585 11.97 -0.13 -28.06
C SER A 585 13.04 0.83 -27.52
N PHE A 586 13.67 1.60 -28.41
CA PHE A 586 14.78 2.50 -28.10
C PHE A 586 14.64 3.83 -28.82
N THR A 587 15.31 4.87 -28.32
CA THR A 587 15.37 6.24 -28.88
C THR A 587 15.82 6.30 -30.33
N ASN A 588 16.76 5.45 -30.73
CA ASN A 588 17.28 5.40 -32.10
C ASN A 588 16.33 4.73 -33.12
N GLN A 589 15.19 4.20 -32.66
CA GLN A 589 14.18 3.60 -33.51
C GLN A 589 13.05 4.58 -33.82
N LYS A 590 12.33 4.31 -34.92
CA LYS A 590 11.12 5.06 -35.28
C LYS A 590 9.93 4.49 -34.54
N PHE A 591 9.06 5.36 -34.04
CA PHE A 591 7.77 4.96 -33.49
C PHE A 591 6.95 4.19 -34.54
N GLN A 592 6.46 3.01 -34.15
CA GLN A 592 5.56 2.19 -34.93
C GLN A 592 4.16 2.28 -34.34
N LYS A 593 3.14 2.50 -35.19
CA LYS A 593 1.75 2.43 -34.77
C LYS A 593 1.40 0.97 -34.46
N ILE A 594 1.02 0.70 -33.21
CA ILE A 594 0.68 -0.64 -32.71
C ILE A 594 -0.78 -0.78 -32.30
N GLY A 595 -1.51 0.33 -32.15
CA GLY A 595 -2.91 0.27 -31.77
C GLY A 595 -3.64 1.61 -31.81
N GLY A 596 -4.75 1.69 -31.09
CA GLY A 596 -5.63 2.85 -31.05
C GLY A 596 -7.11 2.50 -31.17
N GLY A 597 -7.96 3.51 -31.11
CA GLY A 597 -9.40 3.43 -31.30
C GLY A 597 -10.04 4.80 -31.14
N GLU A 598 -11.36 4.86 -30.94
CA GLU A 598 -12.10 6.12 -30.88
C GLU A 598 -12.78 6.36 -29.53
N TYR A 599 -12.79 7.61 -29.07
CA TYR A 599 -13.57 8.05 -27.93
C TYR A 599 -14.83 8.79 -28.41
N SER A 600 -15.95 8.50 -27.76
CA SER A 600 -17.22 9.19 -28.01
C SER A 600 -17.17 10.62 -27.44
N GLU A 601 -17.45 11.63 -28.28
CA GLU A 601 -17.59 13.02 -27.84
C GLU A 601 -18.79 13.21 -26.89
N GLU A 602 -19.89 12.48 -27.12
CA GLU A 602 -21.13 12.64 -26.36
C GLU A 602 -21.04 12.03 -24.95
N LEU A 603 -20.26 10.94 -24.81
CA LEU A 603 -20.22 10.10 -23.61
C LEU A 603 -19.03 10.38 -22.68
N LYS A 604 -18.34 11.52 -22.85
CA LYS A 604 -17.30 12.03 -21.94
C LYS A 604 -16.20 11.00 -21.60
N ASN A 605 -15.21 10.80 -22.49
CA ASN A 605 -14.08 9.86 -22.35
C ASN A 605 -14.41 8.36 -22.41
N GLN A 606 -15.59 7.98 -22.91
CA GLN A 606 -15.89 6.57 -23.11
C GLN A 606 -15.35 6.08 -24.46
N LYS A 607 -14.61 4.97 -24.41
CA LYS A 607 -14.16 4.24 -25.61
C LYS A 607 -15.38 3.76 -26.41
N HIS A 608 -15.29 3.84 -27.74
CA HIS A 608 -16.30 3.37 -28.68
C HIS A 608 -15.65 2.84 -29.97
N GLY A 609 -16.35 1.95 -30.68
CA GLY A 609 -15.92 1.37 -31.95
C GLY A 609 -14.80 0.36 -31.79
N ASN A 610 -14.06 0.12 -32.87
CA ASN A 610 -12.94 -0.82 -32.86
C ASN A 610 -11.73 -0.24 -32.12
N TRP A 611 -11.16 -1.04 -31.24
CA TRP A 611 -9.99 -0.71 -30.45
C TRP A 611 -8.90 -1.77 -30.57
N VAL A 612 -7.67 -1.32 -30.48
CA VAL A 612 -6.47 -2.12 -30.22
C VAL A 612 -5.77 -1.46 -29.05
N GLU A 613 -5.74 -2.10 -27.90
CA GLU A 613 -5.16 -1.58 -26.66
C GLU A 613 -4.01 -2.43 -26.14
N LEU A 614 -3.21 -1.87 -25.23
CA LEU A 614 -2.18 -2.60 -24.50
C LEU A 614 -2.82 -3.34 -23.33
N ILE A 615 -2.24 -4.47 -22.95
CA ILE A 615 -2.70 -5.21 -21.78
C ILE A 615 -2.09 -4.60 -20.50
N GLU A 616 -2.91 -3.93 -19.70
CA GLU A 616 -2.48 -3.26 -18.46
C GLU A 616 -1.98 -4.25 -17.38
N GLN A 617 -2.38 -5.52 -17.47
CA GLN A 617 -2.10 -6.55 -16.47
C GLN A 617 -0.72 -7.20 -16.62
N ILE A 618 -0.11 -7.11 -17.80
CA ILE A 618 1.27 -7.55 -17.98
C ILE A 618 2.12 -6.32 -17.67
N ASP A 619 3.18 -6.49 -16.87
CA ASP A 619 3.99 -5.40 -16.28
C ASP A 619 4.55 -4.35 -17.28
N GLY A 620 4.29 -4.44 -18.57
CA GLY A 620 4.57 -3.42 -19.56
C GLY A 620 4.57 -3.98 -20.98
N PHE A 621 4.63 -3.10 -21.97
CA PHE A 621 4.85 -3.46 -23.36
C PHE A 621 6.36 -3.49 -23.64
N TYR A 622 7.03 -4.55 -23.20
CA TYR A 622 8.48 -4.67 -23.27
C TYR A 622 8.95 -5.32 -24.57
N ASN A 623 10.24 -5.19 -24.89
CA ASN A 623 10.85 -5.86 -26.05
C ASN A 623 10.64 -7.38 -26.08
N MET A 624 10.53 -8.00 -24.91
CA MET A 624 10.33 -9.44 -24.75
C MET A 624 8.85 -9.84 -24.66
N SER A 625 7.92 -8.87 -24.56
CA SER A 625 6.49 -9.13 -24.52
C SER A 625 5.69 -7.98 -25.11
N GLN A 626 5.33 -8.12 -26.38
CA GLN A 626 4.50 -7.16 -27.10
C GLN A 626 3.13 -7.77 -27.35
N VAL A 627 2.23 -7.60 -26.39
CA VAL A 627 0.84 -8.09 -26.46
C VAL A 627 -0.12 -6.92 -26.62
N THR A 628 -1.00 -7.03 -27.61
CA THR A 628 -2.15 -6.13 -27.80
C THR A 628 -3.46 -6.89 -27.69
N PHE A 629 -4.52 -6.18 -27.30
CA PHE A 629 -5.88 -6.69 -27.24
C PHE A 629 -6.77 -5.90 -28.17
N SER A 630 -7.42 -6.56 -29.12
CA SER A 630 -8.25 -5.89 -30.12
C SER A 630 -9.68 -6.38 -30.15
N GLY A 631 -10.64 -5.48 -30.25
CA GLY A 631 -12.08 -5.78 -30.28
C GLY A 631 -12.93 -4.52 -30.33
N GLU A 632 -14.21 -4.62 -30.01
CA GLU A 632 -15.15 -3.49 -30.10
C GLU A 632 -15.57 -2.98 -28.71
N TYR A 633 -15.72 -1.67 -28.59
CA TYR A 633 -16.34 -0.97 -27.48
C TYR A 633 -17.70 -0.36 -27.84
N LYS A 634 -18.69 -0.53 -26.96
CA LYS A 634 -19.98 0.17 -27.00
C LYS A 634 -20.22 0.87 -25.66
N ILE A 635 -20.27 2.21 -25.65
CA ILE A 635 -20.54 3.00 -24.43
C ILE A 635 -19.55 2.64 -23.29
N GLY A 636 -18.25 2.56 -23.63
CA GLY A 636 -17.19 2.20 -22.68
C GLY A 636 -17.13 0.71 -22.29
N ASN A 637 -18.03 -0.13 -22.81
CA ASN A 637 -18.10 -1.57 -22.55
C ASN A 637 -17.48 -2.39 -23.70
N LYS A 638 -16.60 -3.35 -23.38
CA LYS A 638 -16.11 -4.37 -24.32
C LYS A 638 -17.24 -5.29 -24.75
N VAL A 639 -17.44 -5.42 -26.05
CA VAL A 639 -18.47 -6.28 -26.64
C VAL A 639 -17.87 -7.12 -27.77
N GLY A 640 -18.56 -8.20 -28.14
CA GLY A 640 -18.21 -8.97 -29.33
C GLY A 640 -16.90 -9.76 -29.18
N ILE A 641 -16.26 -10.03 -30.31
CA ILE A 641 -15.01 -10.80 -30.36
C ILE A 641 -13.84 -9.89 -29.99
N TRP A 642 -13.01 -10.38 -29.08
CA TRP A 642 -11.77 -9.76 -28.67
C TRP A 642 -10.59 -10.72 -28.87
N ASN A 643 -9.50 -10.24 -29.49
CA ASN A 643 -8.34 -11.04 -29.87
C ASN A 643 -7.10 -10.58 -29.12
N PHE A 644 -6.33 -11.52 -28.57
CA PHE A 644 -4.97 -11.26 -28.12
C PHE A 644 -4.02 -11.43 -29.31
N ASN A 645 -3.25 -10.40 -29.61
CA ASN A 645 -2.24 -10.45 -30.65
C ASN A 645 -0.85 -10.22 -30.04
N TRP A 646 0.11 -11.05 -30.40
CA TRP A 646 1.47 -11.00 -29.88
C TRP A 646 2.48 -10.99 -31.02
N ARG A 647 3.60 -10.33 -30.79
CA ARG A 647 4.78 -10.43 -31.64
C ARG A 647 6.04 -10.56 -30.78
N GLU A 648 7.01 -11.34 -31.25
CA GLU A 648 8.24 -11.60 -30.49
C GLU A 648 9.14 -10.38 -30.43
N ARG A 649 9.25 -9.65 -31.54
CA ARG A 649 10.11 -8.48 -31.69
C ARG A 649 9.36 -7.40 -32.43
N GLU A 650 9.87 -6.17 -32.34
CA GLU A 650 9.25 -4.99 -32.94
C GLU A 650 9.04 -5.13 -34.46
N ASN A 651 9.93 -5.82 -35.18
CA ASN A 651 9.81 -6.02 -36.63
C ASN A 651 8.95 -7.23 -37.03
N SER A 652 8.48 -8.02 -36.06
CA SER A 652 7.62 -9.18 -36.31
C SER A 652 6.17 -8.74 -36.52
N ARG A 653 5.42 -9.48 -37.35
CA ARG A 653 3.98 -9.27 -37.47
C ARG A 653 3.28 -9.74 -36.21
N PHE A 654 2.19 -9.07 -35.84
CA PHE A 654 1.32 -9.54 -34.78
C PHE A 654 0.60 -10.82 -35.22
N GLU A 655 0.68 -11.84 -34.39
CA GLU A 655 -0.02 -13.11 -34.56
C GLU A 655 -1.11 -13.20 -33.50
N ARG A 656 -2.30 -13.66 -33.90
CA ARG A 656 -3.38 -13.92 -32.95
C ARG A 656 -3.00 -15.14 -32.12
N ILE A 657 -2.84 -14.94 -30.81
CA ILE A 657 -2.48 -15.99 -29.85
C ILE A 657 -3.63 -16.35 -28.89
N GLY A 658 -4.72 -15.60 -28.91
CA GLY A 658 -5.88 -15.92 -28.08
C GLY A 658 -7.04 -14.93 -28.20
N GLY A 659 -7.85 -14.87 -27.15
CA GLY A 659 -9.03 -14.01 -27.07
C GLY A 659 -10.33 -14.79 -26.85
N GLY A 660 -11.47 -14.12 -26.97
CA GLY A 660 -12.79 -14.73 -26.83
C GLY A 660 -13.91 -13.72 -27.07
N TYR A 661 -15.11 -13.98 -26.52
CA TYR A 661 -16.29 -13.16 -26.75
C TYR A 661 -16.80 -12.50 -25.46
N TYR A 662 -17.14 -11.21 -25.53
CA TYR A 662 -17.84 -10.47 -24.48
C TYR A 662 -19.32 -10.31 -24.82
N ASP A 663 -20.17 -10.60 -23.86
CA ASP A 663 -21.62 -10.46 -23.97
C ASP A 663 -22.03 -8.99 -23.89
N GLU A 664 -22.73 -8.51 -24.93
CA GLU A 664 -23.20 -7.14 -25.05
C GLU A 664 -24.34 -6.80 -24.08
N GLU A 665 -25.21 -7.77 -23.78
CA GLU A 665 -26.38 -7.56 -22.90
C GLU A 665 -25.98 -7.58 -21.42
N LEU A 666 -24.92 -8.33 -21.09
CA LEU A 666 -24.50 -8.58 -19.72
C LEU A 666 -23.30 -7.72 -19.27
N GLN A 667 -23.13 -6.51 -19.80
CA GLN A 667 -22.16 -5.52 -19.29
C GLN A 667 -20.70 -6.03 -19.18
N ASN A 668 -20.07 -6.44 -20.28
CA ASN A 668 -18.65 -6.90 -20.33
C ASN A 668 -18.37 -8.26 -19.68
N LEU A 669 -19.37 -9.12 -19.52
CA LEU A 669 -19.10 -10.48 -19.05
C LEU A 669 -18.56 -11.35 -20.19
N LYS A 670 -17.46 -12.06 -19.93
CA LYS A 670 -16.90 -13.06 -20.85
C LYS A 670 -17.90 -14.20 -21.07
N LYS A 671 -17.99 -14.69 -22.31
CA LYS A 671 -18.89 -15.77 -22.74
C LYS A 671 -18.24 -16.60 -23.86
N GLY A 672 -18.62 -17.88 -23.94
CA GLY A 672 -18.15 -18.80 -24.98
C GLY A 672 -16.70 -19.21 -24.80
N LYS A 673 -16.06 -19.67 -25.89
CA LYS A 673 -14.66 -20.11 -25.86
C LYS A 673 -13.70 -18.93 -25.67
N TRP A 674 -12.68 -19.14 -24.86
CA TRP A 674 -11.65 -18.16 -24.52
C TRP A 674 -10.27 -18.81 -24.47
N ILE A 675 -9.28 -18.09 -24.95
CA ILE A 675 -7.86 -18.37 -24.75
C ILE A 675 -7.28 -17.20 -23.96
N GLU A 676 -6.89 -17.42 -22.71
CA GLU A 676 -6.30 -16.41 -21.81
C GLU A 676 -4.78 -16.53 -21.75
N LEU A 677 -4.11 -15.42 -21.47
CA LEU A 677 -2.67 -15.38 -21.22
C LEU A 677 -2.42 -15.46 -19.71
N THR A 678 -1.27 -15.99 -19.30
CA THR A 678 -0.79 -15.83 -17.92
C THR A 678 -0.39 -14.38 -17.63
N ASP A 679 -0.43 -13.96 -16.37
CA ASP A 679 -0.02 -12.61 -15.92
C ASP A 679 1.42 -12.25 -16.33
N ARG A 680 2.29 -13.25 -16.46
CA ARG A 680 3.68 -13.09 -16.93
C ARG A 680 3.85 -13.66 -18.33
N PHE A 681 2.99 -13.34 -19.28
CA PHE A 681 3.18 -13.78 -20.65
C PHE A 681 4.33 -12.99 -21.30
N TYR A 682 5.40 -13.66 -21.72
CA TYR A 682 6.54 -13.09 -22.46
C TYR A 682 7.25 -14.20 -23.25
N ASP A 683 8.31 -13.87 -24.00
CA ASP A 683 9.01 -14.80 -24.89
C ASP A 683 9.49 -16.10 -24.21
N MET A 684 9.93 -16.04 -22.94
CA MET A 684 10.30 -17.23 -22.16
C MET A 684 9.12 -17.91 -21.45
N ASN A 685 7.96 -17.26 -21.37
CA ASN A 685 6.75 -17.76 -20.71
C ASN A 685 5.50 -17.60 -21.61
N LYS A 686 5.50 -18.34 -22.73
CA LYS A 686 4.37 -18.36 -23.69
C LYS A 686 3.28 -19.32 -23.22
N VAL A 687 2.66 -19.05 -22.06
CA VAL A 687 1.58 -19.87 -21.50
C VAL A 687 0.21 -19.30 -21.80
N THR A 688 -0.67 -20.12 -22.35
CA THR A 688 -2.08 -19.80 -22.55
C THR A 688 -3.01 -20.82 -21.89
N HIS A 689 -4.23 -20.37 -21.57
CA HIS A 689 -5.29 -21.17 -20.98
C HIS A 689 -6.51 -21.14 -21.89
N GLU A 690 -6.89 -22.25 -22.49
CA GLU A 690 -8.06 -22.36 -23.36
C GLU A 690 -9.22 -23.03 -22.63
N GLY A 691 -10.40 -22.42 -22.62
CA GLY A 691 -11.60 -23.03 -22.06
C GLY A 691 -12.85 -22.23 -22.38
N GLU A 692 -13.92 -22.42 -21.60
CA GLU A 692 -15.20 -21.75 -21.83
C GLU A 692 -15.62 -20.88 -20.64
N TYR A 693 -16.23 -19.73 -20.96
CA TYR A 693 -16.90 -18.84 -20.03
C TYR A 693 -18.42 -18.89 -20.20
N LYS A 694 -19.14 -18.83 -19.08
CA LYS A 694 -20.58 -18.59 -19.02
C LYS A 694 -20.88 -17.55 -17.96
N ASN A 695 -21.48 -16.42 -18.37
CA ASN A 695 -21.79 -15.27 -17.49
C ASN A 695 -20.56 -14.76 -16.71
N GLY A 696 -19.42 -14.66 -17.38
CA GLY A 696 -18.16 -14.22 -16.78
C GLY A 696 -17.50 -15.23 -15.82
N LYS A 697 -17.98 -16.47 -15.77
CA LYS A 697 -17.46 -17.55 -14.93
C LYS A 697 -16.86 -18.67 -15.79
N LYS A 698 -15.70 -19.21 -15.39
CA LYS A 698 -15.04 -20.32 -16.07
C LYS A 698 -15.87 -21.60 -15.88
N ILE A 699 -16.11 -22.33 -16.95
CA ILE A 699 -16.84 -23.60 -16.94
C ILE A 699 -16.13 -24.64 -17.81
N GLY A 700 -16.44 -25.91 -17.58
CA GLY A 700 -15.97 -27.02 -18.40
C GLY A 700 -14.46 -27.22 -18.33
N ARG A 701 -13.90 -27.90 -19.33
CA ARG A 701 -12.46 -28.15 -19.45
C ARG A 701 -11.71 -26.85 -19.81
N TRP A 702 -10.58 -26.65 -19.14
CA TRP A 702 -9.62 -25.58 -19.35
C TRP A 702 -8.24 -26.19 -19.55
N ASP A 703 -7.76 -26.19 -20.80
CA ASP A 703 -6.48 -26.74 -21.20
C ASP A 703 -5.38 -25.67 -21.12
N ILE A 704 -4.18 -26.08 -20.69
CA ILE A 704 -3.02 -25.22 -20.54
C ILE A 704 -2.05 -25.55 -21.66
N PHE A 705 -1.61 -24.53 -22.39
CA PHE A 705 -0.63 -24.65 -23.46
C PHE A 705 0.62 -23.88 -23.08
N TYR A 706 1.78 -24.49 -23.33
CA TYR A 706 3.07 -23.81 -23.29
C TYR A 706 3.71 -23.93 -24.67
N GLN A 707 4.04 -22.80 -25.29
CA GLN A 707 4.58 -22.76 -26.66
C GLN A 707 3.72 -23.58 -27.65
N ASN A 708 2.40 -23.40 -27.61
CA ASN A 708 1.40 -24.12 -28.41
C ASN A 708 1.35 -25.64 -28.19
N LYS A 709 2.03 -26.18 -27.18
CA LYS A 709 1.92 -27.59 -26.78
C LYS A 709 1.05 -27.69 -25.55
N SER A 710 0.00 -28.51 -25.61
CA SER A 710 -0.81 -28.79 -24.43
C SER A 710 0.08 -29.47 -23.38
N ILE A 711 0.14 -28.89 -22.18
CA ILE A 711 0.86 -29.43 -21.03
C ILE A 711 -0.11 -29.93 -19.94
N GLY A 712 -1.41 -29.90 -20.21
CA GLY A 712 -2.44 -30.39 -19.31
C GLY A 712 -3.61 -29.43 -19.17
N GLY A 713 -4.14 -29.31 -17.96
CA GLY A 713 -5.30 -28.47 -17.65
C GLY A 713 -6.25 -29.17 -16.69
N GLY A 714 -7.45 -28.63 -16.50
CA GLY A 714 -8.47 -29.20 -15.62
C GLY A 714 -9.88 -28.68 -15.87
N SER A 715 -10.87 -29.11 -15.09
CA SER A 715 -12.27 -28.74 -15.33
C SER A 715 -12.89 -27.87 -14.25
N TYR A 716 -13.39 -26.70 -14.64
CA TYR A 716 -14.21 -25.86 -13.76
C TYR A 716 -15.67 -26.30 -13.79
N TYR A 717 -16.33 -26.19 -12.64
CA TYR A 717 -17.78 -26.20 -12.55
C TYR A 717 -18.24 -25.08 -11.65
N ASN A 718 -19.44 -24.63 -11.95
CA ASN A 718 -20.07 -23.55 -11.24
C ASN A 718 -20.91 -24.12 -10.10
N ILE A 719 -20.63 -23.69 -8.89
CA ILE A 719 -21.49 -23.97 -7.74
C ILE A 719 -22.20 -22.69 -7.33
N GLN A 720 -23.47 -22.84 -6.97
CA GLN A 720 -24.23 -21.76 -6.36
C GLN A 720 -23.74 -21.62 -4.92
N GLY A 721 -22.96 -20.56 -4.65
CA GLY A 721 -22.61 -20.19 -3.30
C GLY A 721 -23.85 -19.86 -2.48
N PHE A 722 -23.71 -19.83 -1.17
CA PHE A 722 -24.84 -19.71 -0.24
C PHE A 722 -25.71 -18.45 -0.40
N ASN A 723 -25.31 -17.46 -1.21
CA ASN A 723 -26.09 -16.24 -1.51
C ASN A 723 -26.52 -16.14 -2.99
N GLY A 724 -26.57 -17.26 -3.70
CA GLY A 724 -26.87 -17.26 -5.13
C GLY A 724 -25.73 -16.80 -6.02
N VAL A 725 -24.60 -16.34 -5.46
CA VAL A 725 -23.41 -16.04 -6.25
C VAL A 725 -22.77 -17.31 -6.76
N VAL A 726 -22.65 -17.37 -8.07
CA VAL A 726 -22.02 -18.48 -8.77
C VAL A 726 -20.50 -18.31 -8.70
N VAL A 727 -19.82 -19.32 -8.15
CA VAL A 727 -18.36 -19.40 -8.09
C VAL A 727 -17.89 -20.55 -8.96
N SER A 728 -16.87 -20.30 -9.78
CA SER A 728 -16.18 -21.34 -10.54
C SER A 728 -15.12 -21.99 -9.67
N ILE A 729 -15.22 -23.29 -9.47
CA ILE A 729 -14.27 -24.07 -8.67
C ILE A 729 -13.64 -25.18 -9.50
N LYS A 730 -12.39 -25.53 -9.19
CA LYS A 730 -11.63 -26.57 -9.87
C LYS A 730 -12.15 -27.96 -9.48
N ASN A 731 -12.17 -28.91 -10.43
CA ASN A 731 -12.57 -30.30 -10.25
C ASN A 731 -11.82 -31.25 -11.17
N GLY A 732 -11.77 -32.51 -10.75
CA GLY A 732 -11.15 -33.61 -11.47
C GLY A 732 -9.64 -33.42 -11.62
N LYS A 733 -9.06 -34.18 -12.56
CA LYS A 733 -7.62 -34.13 -12.83
C LYS A 733 -7.20 -32.74 -13.30
N TRP A 734 -6.10 -32.25 -12.74
CA TRP A 734 -5.59 -30.90 -12.95
C TRP A 734 -4.08 -30.91 -13.17
N VAL A 735 -3.63 -29.99 -14.03
CA VAL A 735 -2.22 -29.59 -14.10
C VAL A 735 -2.13 -28.12 -13.70
N GLU A 736 -1.33 -27.82 -12.69
CA GLU A 736 -1.03 -26.45 -12.27
C GLU A 736 0.39 -26.09 -12.64
N LEU A 737 0.62 -24.81 -12.89
CA LEU A 737 1.95 -24.26 -13.08
C LEU A 737 2.47 -23.74 -11.75
N LEU A 738 3.74 -23.99 -11.45
CA LEU A 738 4.39 -23.34 -10.31
C LEU A 738 4.48 -21.83 -10.57
N ASP A 739 4.53 -21.04 -9.50
CA ASP A 739 4.83 -19.63 -9.60
C ASP A 739 6.14 -19.41 -10.37
N GLN A 740 6.16 -18.38 -11.22
CA GLN A 740 7.30 -18.06 -12.07
C GLN A 740 7.63 -19.11 -13.16
N PHE A 741 6.66 -19.94 -13.56
CA PHE A 741 6.81 -20.85 -14.70
C PHE A 741 7.38 -20.13 -15.93
N ASN A 742 8.47 -20.63 -16.50
CA ASN A 742 9.10 -20.13 -17.72
C ASN A 742 10.01 -21.22 -18.34
N CYS A 743 10.74 -20.91 -19.42
CA CYS A 743 11.63 -21.88 -20.08
C CYS A 743 12.73 -22.47 -19.19
N ASN A 744 13.11 -21.76 -18.11
CA ASN A 744 14.09 -22.19 -17.13
C ASN A 744 13.47 -22.78 -15.85
N ARG A 745 12.13 -22.79 -15.77
CA ARG A 745 11.33 -23.23 -14.63
C ARG A 745 10.07 -23.95 -15.10
N GLN A 746 10.22 -25.02 -15.88
CA GLN A 746 9.09 -25.77 -16.43
C GLN A 746 8.51 -26.75 -15.40
N VAL A 747 8.08 -26.26 -14.24
CA VAL A 747 7.52 -27.09 -13.17
C VAL A 747 5.99 -27.10 -13.24
N THR A 748 5.42 -28.30 -13.29
CA THR A 748 3.98 -28.54 -13.23
C THR A 748 3.61 -29.43 -12.05
N LEU A 749 2.42 -29.21 -11.49
CA LEU A 749 1.83 -30.02 -10.43
C LEU A 749 0.63 -30.77 -11.01
N ILE A 750 0.67 -32.10 -11.02
CA ILE A 750 -0.36 -32.96 -11.60
C ILE A 750 -1.09 -33.68 -10.47
N GLY A 751 -2.39 -33.48 -10.33
CA GLY A 751 -3.18 -34.19 -9.32
C GLY A 751 -4.67 -34.05 -9.57
N GLU A 752 -5.47 -34.21 -8.52
CA GLU A 752 -6.92 -34.14 -8.61
C GLU A 752 -7.51 -33.09 -7.65
N TYR A 753 -8.50 -32.36 -8.16
CA TYR A 753 -9.35 -31.47 -7.39
C TYR A 753 -10.72 -32.13 -7.13
N GLN A 754 -11.25 -31.96 -5.93
CA GLN A 754 -12.65 -32.24 -5.59
C GLN A 754 -13.21 -31.05 -4.82
N ASN A 755 -14.29 -30.43 -5.32
CA ASN A 755 -14.90 -29.25 -4.67
C ASN A 755 -13.92 -28.08 -4.44
N GLY A 756 -13.01 -27.84 -5.39
CA GLY A 756 -11.99 -26.79 -5.28
C GLY A 756 -10.83 -27.12 -4.36
N LYS A 757 -10.78 -28.33 -3.76
CA LYS A 757 -9.67 -28.80 -2.92
C LYS A 757 -8.82 -29.84 -3.65
N LYS A 758 -7.50 -29.73 -3.53
CA LYS A 758 -6.55 -30.80 -3.89
C LYS A 758 -6.81 -32.04 -3.03
N ILE A 759 -6.92 -33.19 -3.66
CA ILE A 759 -7.10 -34.51 -3.04
C ILE A 759 -6.11 -35.52 -3.64
N GLY A 760 -5.87 -36.62 -2.93
CA GLY A 760 -5.09 -37.75 -3.43
C GLY A 760 -3.64 -37.38 -3.75
N ARG A 761 -3.01 -38.16 -4.63
CA ARG A 761 -1.61 -37.95 -5.03
C ARG A 761 -1.46 -36.77 -5.99
N TRP A 762 -0.47 -35.94 -5.73
CA TRP A 762 -0.04 -34.81 -6.54
C TRP A 762 1.43 -34.97 -6.90
N ASP A 763 1.72 -35.15 -8.18
CA ASP A 763 3.05 -35.32 -8.73
C ASP A 763 3.64 -33.96 -9.14
N ILE A 764 4.93 -33.76 -8.87
CA ILE A 764 5.69 -32.61 -9.35
C ILE A 764 6.52 -33.06 -10.54
N VAL A 765 6.22 -32.49 -11.70
CA VAL A 765 6.88 -32.83 -12.96
C VAL A 765 7.65 -31.63 -13.46
N PHE A 766 8.93 -31.84 -13.76
CA PHE A 766 9.81 -30.86 -14.37
C PHE A 766 10.03 -31.17 -15.85
N GLY A 767 9.99 -30.12 -16.67
CA GLY A 767 10.04 -30.24 -18.11
C GLY A 767 8.85 -31.04 -18.63
N GLN A 768 9.05 -31.86 -19.67
CA GLN A 768 7.95 -32.61 -20.29
C GLN A 768 7.57 -33.90 -19.54
N LYS A 769 8.49 -34.52 -18.79
CA LYS A 769 8.26 -35.88 -18.26
C LYS A 769 9.04 -36.26 -16.99
N GLN A 770 9.88 -35.38 -16.43
CA GLN A 770 10.70 -35.78 -15.29
C GLN A 770 9.89 -35.63 -14.00
N LEU A 771 9.41 -36.75 -13.45
CA LEU A 771 8.85 -36.77 -12.10
C LEU A 771 9.99 -36.47 -11.11
N ILE A 772 9.95 -35.30 -10.49
CA ILE A 772 10.97 -34.85 -9.52
C ILE A 772 10.47 -34.89 -8.08
N GLY A 773 9.17 -35.05 -7.88
CA GLY A 773 8.60 -35.02 -6.54
C GLY A 773 7.09 -35.20 -6.52
N GLY A 774 6.49 -34.80 -5.41
CA GLY A 774 5.06 -34.97 -5.17
C GLY A 774 4.76 -35.38 -3.76
N GLY A 775 3.48 -35.56 -3.47
CA GLY A 775 2.98 -36.12 -2.22
C GLY A 775 1.47 -36.27 -2.27
N SER A 776 0.83 -36.52 -1.13
CA SER A 776 -0.62 -36.73 -1.08
C SER A 776 -1.35 -35.65 -0.29
N TYR A 777 -2.60 -35.38 -0.65
CA TYR A 777 -3.53 -34.58 0.13
C TYR A 777 -4.63 -35.47 0.71
N GLU A 778 -5.00 -35.21 1.96
CA GLU A 778 -6.08 -35.90 2.64
C GLU A 778 -7.42 -35.62 1.95
N GLN A 779 -8.23 -36.67 1.79
CA GLN A 779 -9.61 -36.53 1.33
C GLN A 779 -10.47 -36.08 2.51
N ASN A 780 -10.52 -34.77 2.76
CA ASN A 780 -11.38 -34.22 3.80
C ASN A 780 -12.84 -34.18 3.30
N GLN A 781 -13.77 -34.78 4.06
CA GLN A 781 -15.21 -34.78 3.77
C GLN A 781 -15.89 -33.44 4.07
N ASP A 782 -15.21 -32.47 4.70
CA ASP A 782 -15.77 -31.13 4.95
C ASP A 782 -16.20 -30.45 3.65
N PHE A 783 -17.48 -30.07 3.54
CA PHE A 783 -18.03 -29.37 2.38
C PHE A 783 -17.60 -27.90 2.31
N ASN A 784 -16.79 -27.44 3.26
CA ASN A 784 -16.22 -26.12 3.30
C ASN A 784 -15.27 -25.91 2.10
N ILE A 785 -15.79 -25.42 0.96
CA ILE A 785 -15.07 -25.24 -0.32
C ILE A 785 -13.85 -24.31 -0.28
N PHE A 786 -13.58 -23.64 0.85
CA PHE A 786 -12.37 -22.82 0.98
C PHE A 786 -11.44 -23.35 2.07
N ALA A 787 -11.75 -24.45 2.77
CA ALA A 787 -10.77 -25.09 3.65
C ALA A 787 -9.53 -25.50 2.83
N ARG A 788 -8.33 -25.28 3.37
CA ARG A 788 -7.07 -25.61 2.68
C ARG A 788 -6.96 -27.12 2.52
N SER A 789 -6.38 -27.55 1.41
CA SER A 789 -5.98 -28.94 1.25
C SER A 789 -4.88 -29.30 2.23
N ILE A 790 -5.03 -30.43 2.92
CA ILE A 790 -4.14 -30.89 3.98
C ILE A 790 -3.13 -31.87 3.39
N LYS A 791 -1.83 -31.53 3.39
CA LYS A 791 -0.76 -32.42 2.95
C LYS A 791 -0.62 -33.61 3.92
N THR A 792 -0.40 -34.81 3.38
CA THR A 792 -0.18 -36.06 4.12
C THR A 792 0.83 -36.97 3.41
N GLY A 793 1.45 -37.88 4.16
CA GLY A 793 2.38 -38.88 3.65
C GLY A 793 3.73 -38.28 3.26
N ILE A 794 4.51 -39.03 2.48
CA ILE A 794 5.82 -38.57 1.99
C ILE A 794 5.61 -37.47 0.94
N TRP A 795 6.36 -36.39 1.08
CA TRP A 795 6.39 -35.24 0.19
C TRP A 795 7.80 -34.92 -0.26
N ILE A 796 7.90 -34.47 -1.51
CA ILE A 796 9.05 -33.75 -2.04
C ILE A 796 8.59 -32.35 -2.42
N GLU A 797 9.21 -31.33 -1.84
CA GLU A 797 8.97 -29.91 -2.12
C GLU A 797 10.13 -29.31 -2.91
N LEU A 798 9.89 -28.19 -3.58
CA LEU A 798 10.91 -27.47 -4.33
C LEU A 798 11.37 -26.23 -3.56
N SER A 799 12.61 -25.79 -3.76
CA SER A 799 13.04 -24.47 -3.32
C SER A 799 12.34 -23.35 -4.11
N ASP A 800 12.24 -22.17 -3.51
CA ASP A 800 11.72 -20.96 -4.19
C ASP A 800 12.58 -20.56 -5.41
N ASP A 801 13.84 -20.97 -5.38
CA ASP A 801 14.86 -20.81 -6.42
C ASP A 801 15.07 -22.08 -7.26
N PHE A 802 14.03 -22.90 -7.45
CA PHE A 802 14.12 -24.06 -8.33
C PHE A 802 14.24 -23.61 -9.80
N TYR A 803 15.35 -23.93 -10.45
CA TYR A 803 15.65 -23.63 -11.87
C TYR A 803 16.29 -24.84 -12.56
N ASN A 804 16.41 -24.80 -13.89
CA ASN A 804 17.13 -25.82 -14.67
C ASN A 804 18.52 -26.17 -14.09
N ASN A 805 19.26 -25.17 -13.59
CA ASN A 805 20.63 -25.31 -13.08
C ASN A 805 20.72 -25.45 -11.54
N SER A 806 19.60 -25.29 -10.83
CA SER A 806 19.52 -25.43 -9.37
C SER A 806 18.24 -26.16 -9.02
N GLN A 807 18.32 -27.48 -8.99
CA GLN A 807 17.18 -28.35 -8.71
C GLN A 807 17.26 -28.84 -7.26
N VAL A 808 17.04 -27.91 -6.33
CA VAL A 808 16.98 -28.23 -4.89
C VAL A 808 15.59 -28.70 -4.52
N THR A 809 15.53 -29.83 -3.83
CA THR A 809 14.29 -30.41 -3.31
C THR A 809 14.39 -30.73 -1.83
N PHE A 810 13.25 -30.71 -1.14
CA PHE A 810 13.12 -31.05 0.27
C PHE A 810 12.21 -32.27 0.40
N GLN A 811 12.74 -33.40 0.87
CA GLN A 811 11.99 -34.64 0.99
C GLN A 811 11.73 -34.99 2.45
N GLY A 812 10.48 -35.19 2.85
CA GLY A 812 10.15 -35.67 4.19
C GLY A 812 8.69 -36.09 4.30
N GLU A 813 8.17 -36.23 5.52
CA GLU A 813 6.80 -36.68 5.74
C GLU A 813 5.90 -35.53 6.24
N TYR A 814 4.65 -35.52 5.79
CA TYR A 814 3.58 -34.72 6.34
C TYR A 814 2.57 -35.59 7.11
N GLN A 815 2.17 -35.14 8.30
CA GLN A 815 1.04 -35.69 9.05
C GLN A 815 0.07 -34.56 9.41
N LYS A 816 -1.18 -34.68 8.95
CA LYS A 816 -2.25 -33.67 9.16
C LYS A 816 -1.81 -32.24 8.79
N GLY A 817 -1.11 -32.10 7.65
CA GLY A 817 -0.64 -30.81 7.15
C GLY A 817 0.63 -30.27 7.82
N LYS A 818 1.24 -31.03 8.75
CA LYS A 818 2.51 -30.67 9.40
C LYS A 818 3.67 -31.52 8.89
N LYS A 819 4.83 -30.91 8.66
CA LYS A 819 6.10 -31.62 8.47
C LYS A 819 6.47 -32.36 9.75
N VAL A 820 6.86 -33.63 9.62
CA VAL A 820 7.27 -34.49 10.74
C VAL A 820 8.51 -35.28 10.35
N GLY A 821 9.26 -35.74 11.35
CA GLY A 821 10.39 -36.66 11.16
C GLY A 821 11.55 -36.04 10.38
N LYS A 822 12.28 -36.88 9.64
CA LYS A 822 13.45 -36.46 8.88
C LYS A 822 13.05 -35.81 7.55
N TRP A 823 13.67 -34.67 7.27
CA TRP A 823 13.56 -33.92 6.04
C TRP A 823 14.94 -33.76 5.41
N ASP A 824 15.14 -34.39 4.26
CA ASP A 824 16.39 -34.39 3.50
C ASP A 824 16.40 -33.24 2.47
N ILE A 825 17.53 -32.55 2.33
CA ILE A 825 17.75 -31.55 1.29
C ILE A 825 18.58 -32.21 0.20
N ASN A 826 18.00 -32.31 -0.98
CA ASN A 826 18.61 -32.98 -2.12
C ASN A 826 18.85 -31.97 -3.23
N LEU A 827 20.07 -31.94 -3.76
CA LEU A 827 20.44 -31.16 -4.94
C LEU A 827 20.56 -32.10 -6.13
N ASN A 828 19.78 -31.87 -7.18
CA ASN A 828 19.93 -32.60 -8.43
C ASN A 828 20.81 -31.80 -9.40
N GLN A 829 22.02 -32.30 -9.64
CA GLN A 829 22.96 -31.76 -10.63
C GLN A 829 23.10 -32.76 -11.77
N ASN A 830 22.68 -32.35 -12.97
CA ASN A 830 22.79 -33.16 -14.19
C ASN A 830 22.17 -34.57 -14.07
N GLY A 831 21.08 -34.71 -13.31
CA GLY A 831 20.40 -35.99 -13.09
C GLY A 831 20.93 -36.80 -11.90
N VAL A 832 22.00 -36.34 -11.25
CA VAL A 832 22.54 -36.96 -10.03
C VAL A 832 21.95 -36.24 -8.82
N ILE A 833 21.16 -36.98 -8.04
CA ILE A 833 20.59 -36.49 -6.78
C ILE A 833 21.62 -36.70 -5.67
N GLN A 834 22.17 -35.61 -5.14
CA GLN A 834 23.05 -35.61 -3.99
C GLN A 834 22.29 -35.07 -2.76
N GLN A 835 22.31 -35.82 -1.66
CA GLN A 835 21.87 -35.27 -0.38
C GLN A 835 22.91 -34.28 0.13
N ILE A 836 22.53 -33.00 0.26
CA ILE A 836 23.42 -31.91 0.67
C ILE A 836 23.13 -31.40 2.08
N GLY A 837 22.04 -31.87 2.70
CA GLY A 837 21.66 -31.47 4.04
C GLY A 837 20.35 -32.07 4.50
N GLY A 838 19.77 -31.46 5.52
CA GLY A 838 18.47 -31.84 6.07
C GLY A 838 18.40 -31.67 7.59
N GLY A 839 17.35 -32.22 8.17
CA GLY A 839 17.28 -32.55 9.59
C GLY A 839 15.87 -32.84 10.05
N LEU A 840 15.53 -32.58 11.31
CA LEU A 840 14.34 -33.16 11.94
C LEU A 840 13.25 -32.12 12.23
N TYR A 841 11.99 -32.54 12.06
CA TYR A 841 10.81 -31.84 12.53
C TYR A 841 10.10 -32.63 13.64
N ASP A 842 9.70 -31.95 14.72
CA ASP A 842 8.86 -32.48 15.79
C ASP A 842 7.38 -32.07 15.58
N ASP A 843 6.49 -33.04 15.76
CA ASP A 843 5.03 -32.88 15.66
C ASP A 843 4.33 -32.79 17.02
N LYS A 844 5.03 -33.16 18.11
CA LYS A 844 4.47 -33.31 19.47
C LYS A 844 4.44 -32.02 20.27
N GLN A 845 5.18 -31.00 19.86
CA GLN A 845 5.23 -29.75 20.62
C GLN A 845 4.17 -28.76 20.13
N LYS A 846 3.18 -28.50 20.99
CA LYS A 846 2.43 -27.24 20.96
C LYS A 846 3.29 -26.20 21.66
N VAL A 847 4.13 -25.51 20.91
CA VAL A 847 4.73 -24.27 21.42
C VAL A 847 3.66 -23.19 21.29
N ASP A 848 3.18 -22.70 22.43
CA ASP A 848 2.38 -21.47 22.55
C ASP A 848 1.09 -21.36 21.71
N GLY A 849 0.49 -22.49 21.35
CA GLY A 849 -0.82 -22.53 20.71
C GLY A 849 -0.81 -22.40 19.19
N VAL A 850 0.36 -22.19 18.54
CA VAL A 850 0.45 -22.37 17.08
C VAL A 850 0.74 -23.81 16.71
N VAL A 851 -0.08 -24.26 15.76
CA VAL A 851 -0.12 -25.62 15.24
C VAL A 851 0.84 -25.68 14.04
N GLY A 852 2.13 -25.42 14.26
CA GLY A 852 3.19 -25.48 13.24
C GLY A 852 4.06 -26.75 13.32
N SER A 853 5.00 -26.88 12.40
CA SER A 853 6.07 -27.91 12.42
C SER A 853 7.34 -27.28 12.95
N ILE A 854 7.95 -27.88 13.97
CA ILE A 854 9.08 -27.27 14.69
C ILE A 854 10.37 -27.99 14.29
N LYS A 855 11.37 -27.23 13.83
CA LYS A 855 12.71 -27.78 13.55
C LYS A 855 13.41 -28.15 14.87
N ILE A 856 14.06 -29.31 14.90
CA ILE A 856 14.80 -29.81 16.07
C ILE A 856 16.11 -30.50 15.66
N GLY A 857 17.08 -30.52 16.57
CA GLY A 857 18.36 -31.19 16.39
C GLY A 857 19.23 -30.55 15.31
N ARG A 858 20.17 -31.32 14.76
CA ARG A 858 21.09 -30.84 13.73
C ARG A 858 20.36 -30.54 12.42
N TRP A 859 20.68 -29.40 11.81
CA TRP A 859 20.05 -28.91 10.60
C TRP A 859 21.06 -28.34 9.61
N SER A 860 20.71 -28.41 8.32
CA SER A 860 21.38 -27.69 7.24
C SER A 860 20.40 -26.70 6.61
N GLU A 861 20.79 -25.44 6.45
CA GLU A 861 20.02 -24.42 5.73
C GLU A 861 20.79 -23.93 4.51
N LEU A 862 20.07 -23.65 3.43
CA LEU A 862 20.63 -23.04 2.25
C LEU A 862 20.51 -21.52 2.35
N CYS A 863 21.51 -20.79 1.87
CA CYS A 863 21.36 -19.34 1.72
C CYS A 863 20.21 -19.00 0.75
N LYS A 864 19.66 -17.79 0.86
CA LYS A 864 18.53 -17.33 0.04
C LYS A 864 18.81 -17.36 -1.47
N ASN A 865 20.08 -17.35 -1.88
CA ASN A 865 20.48 -17.32 -3.29
C ASN A 865 21.18 -18.62 -3.73
N PHE A 866 21.00 -19.72 -2.98
CA PHE A 866 21.68 -20.98 -3.26
C PHE A 866 21.40 -21.49 -4.68
N GLY A 867 22.45 -21.61 -5.49
CA GLY A 867 22.39 -22.10 -6.86
C GLY A 867 21.91 -21.08 -7.90
N ARG A 868 21.84 -19.78 -7.57
CA ARG A 868 21.68 -18.74 -8.61
C ARG A 868 22.95 -18.66 -9.45
N ALA A 869 22.79 -18.54 -10.77
CA ALA A 869 23.88 -18.65 -11.75
C ALA A 869 24.87 -17.45 -11.77
N CYS A 870 24.69 -16.48 -10.88
CA CYS A 870 25.46 -15.24 -10.84
C CYS A 870 26.24 -15.20 -9.53
N ASP A 871 27.50 -15.66 -9.54
CA ASP A 871 28.64 -15.45 -8.62
C ASP A 871 28.42 -15.41 -7.09
N GLU A 872 27.21 -15.67 -6.62
CA GLU A 872 26.83 -15.64 -5.21
C GLU A 872 27.02 -17.05 -4.61
N GLN A 873 27.70 -17.06 -3.47
CA GLN A 873 28.25 -18.24 -2.82
C GLN A 873 27.15 -19.28 -2.55
N SER A 874 27.43 -20.55 -2.91
CA SER A 874 26.55 -21.69 -2.61
C SER A 874 26.71 -22.11 -1.16
N ILE A 875 26.24 -21.25 -0.26
CA ILE A 875 26.43 -21.38 1.17
C ILE A 875 25.43 -22.35 1.78
N ILE A 876 25.95 -23.25 2.60
CA ILE A 876 25.17 -24.09 3.51
C ILE A 876 25.54 -23.73 4.95
N TYR A 877 24.51 -23.47 5.75
CA TYR A 877 24.61 -23.24 7.19
C TYR A 877 24.33 -24.54 7.93
N ILE A 878 25.25 -25.02 8.76
CA ILE A 878 25.08 -26.25 9.54
C ILE A 878 25.13 -25.91 11.02
N GLY A 879 24.08 -26.23 11.76
CA GLY A 879 24.03 -26.01 13.21
C GLY A 879 22.92 -26.81 13.86
N GLU A 880 22.48 -26.38 15.04
CA GLU A 880 21.42 -27.05 15.80
C GLU A 880 20.21 -26.15 16.01
N TYR A 881 19.04 -26.79 16.02
CA TYR A 881 17.77 -26.23 16.40
C TYR A 881 17.30 -26.82 17.73
N GLN A 882 16.83 -25.97 18.64
CA GLN A 882 16.15 -26.38 19.86
C GLN A 882 14.82 -25.62 19.96
N ASN A 883 13.72 -26.37 19.98
CA ASN A 883 12.35 -25.82 20.01
C ASN A 883 12.10 -24.75 18.92
N GLY A 884 12.56 -25.00 17.69
CA GLY A 884 12.34 -24.10 16.55
C GLY A 884 13.28 -22.91 16.47
N LYS A 885 14.19 -22.73 17.45
CA LYS A 885 15.21 -21.67 17.45
C LYS A 885 16.59 -22.22 17.12
N LYS A 886 17.39 -21.44 16.37
CA LYS A 886 18.81 -21.73 16.13
C LYS A 886 19.56 -21.60 17.46
N VAL A 887 20.39 -22.58 17.78
CA VAL A 887 21.21 -22.59 19.00
C VAL A 887 22.65 -22.94 18.70
N GLY A 888 23.57 -22.45 19.54
CA GLY A 888 24.98 -22.81 19.51
C GLY A 888 25.72 -22.30 18.28
N LYS A 889 26.72 -23.07 17.84
CA LYS A 889 27.62 -22.72 16.74
C LYS A 889 27.05 -23.19 15.40
N TRP A 890 26.82 -22.24 14.50
CA TRP A 890 26.43 -22.49 13.11
C TRP A 890 27.61 -22.26 12.18
N LYS A 891 27.98 -23.28 11.42
CA LYS A 891 29.08 -23.23 10.45
C LYS A 891 28.55 -22.84 9.09
N GLU A 892 29.08 -21.76 8.54
CA GLU A 892 28.88 -21.34 7.15
C GLU A 892 29.90 -22.07 6.28
N MET A 893 29.43 -22.87 5.33
CA MET A 893 30.24 -23.72 4.45
C MET A 893 29.98 -23.33 2.99
N ASP A 894 31.02 -23.14 2.19
CA ASP A 894 30.89 -23.11 0.74
C ASP A 894 30.72 -24.54 0.23
N PHE A 895 29.58 -24.81 -0.43
CA PHE A 895 29.23 -26.15 -0.90
C PHE A 895 30.18 -26.69 -1.97
N TYR A 896 30.60 -25.85 -2.92
CA TYR A 896 31.41 -26.30 -4.06
C TYR A 896 32.87 -26.43 -3.68
N GLU A 897 33.39 -25.50 -2.88
CA GLU A 897 34.77 -25.57 -2.40
C GLU A 897 34.93 -26.54 -1.23
N ASN A 898 33.82 -26.93 -0.60
CA ASN A 898 33.79 -27.68 0.66
C ASN A 898 34.67 -27.00 1.73
N GLN A 899 34.68 -25.66 1.73
CA GLN A 899 35.48 -24.83 2.62
C GLN A 899 34.62 -24.19 3.71
N PHE A 900 35.16 -24.17 4.92
CA PHE A 900 34.58 -23.40 6.02
C PHE A 900 34.79 -21.90 5.75
N VAL A 901 33.71 -21.13 5.71
CA VAL A 901 33.74 -19.68 5.50
C VAL A 901 33.87 -18.97 6.85
N LYS A 902 32.91 -19.21 7.76
CA LYS A 902 32.89 -18.60 9.10
C LYS A 902 31.97 -19.38 10.06
N GLU A 903 32.08 -19.07 11.35
CA GLU A 903 31.21 -19.58 12.40
C GLU A 903 30.36 -18.44 12.96
N ILE A 904 29.06 -18.68 13.13
CA ILE A 904 28.08 -17.75 13.69
C ILE A 904 27.58 -18.37 15.00
N ASN A 905 27.66 -17.61 16.10
CA ASN A 905 27.15 -18.06 17.39
C ASN A 905 25.73 -17.52 17.59
N TYR A 906 24.79 -18.39 17.94
CA TYR A 906 23.45 -18.02 18.36
C TYR A 906 23.31 -18.32 19.85
N ASP A 907 23.20 -17.26 20.66
CA ASP A 907 22.93 -17.35 22.09
C ASP A 907 21.43 -17.56 22.33
N PHE A 908 21.08 -18.48 23.24
CA PHE A 908 19.72 -18.91 23.53
C PHE A 908 18.94 -17.92 24.41
#